data_AF-A0A6G3SXS9-F1
#
_entry.id   AF-A0A6G3SXS9-F1
#
_cell.length_a   1.000
_cell.length_b   1.000
_cell.length_c   1.000
_cell.angle_alpha   90.00
_cell.angle_beta   90.00
_cell.angle_gamma   90.00
#
_symmetry.space_group_name_H-M   'P 1'
#
loop_
_entity.id
_entity.type
_entity.pdbx_description
1 polymer ?
#
loop_
_entity_poly.entity_id
_entity_poly.type
_entity_poly.pdbx_seq_one_letter_code
_entity_poly.pdbx_strand_id
1 'polypeptide(L)'
;MRPAPAPRRRTWWRRLTATTGLLALVATALVGTGMSPAAAAPAAWEPKPAPMTTPWTNSVPVDKPLPEYPRPQLTRPDWTNLNGIWDFAVTGRDAGQPATFPEQIRVPFVAESALSGIQRRITENDKLWYKRTFTVPANWNNRRVKLHFGASDWQTTVWVNGTQVGAHKGGFDSFAYDITPQLNGGTNTVVVSVHDPSQTGGQAVGKQRVNDVKPHPGGGIFYTAASGIWQTVWLEPVASAHITRLDMTPNLGNNTLRVKVQTAGAAGRSTRITVSSGGTVVGTATGAVSGEISVPVPNPRLWTPEDPFLYDVKADLLDGSAVTDTVGSYTGMRSIGIAEVDNILRPVLNGKFVFQTGTLDQGYWPDGIYTAPSDAALKYDLQAHKDLGFNMVRKHIKVEPQRWFYWADKLGLLVWQDMPSMDTGKVPDGPARTQWEAEYRTIIDQHRSSPSVVMWVNQNEGWGQYDQARIADEVKAQDPSRLVNNMSGVNCCGSVDGGNGDVVDNHIYVGPGNTAPSATRAAVLGEFGGLGYKVPGHEWYPGGGFSYEDQPSIAALNNRFVGLLDAIRIGQLPAGLSASVYTEITDVENEANGLLTYDRQVVKVDTARVKAANQALIQASRNPAPPVNLPTGQYKSLRVTTPGHTTKHLRHYDGLAFTEVVNSGSPAVLKADATWKIVPGLANGNCYSFESRNHPGEFLRHREFRVRRDADDNSALFKADATWCAVAGDGGVRFTSANLPGSYLRHVDSEVWLATPGGGRPFDSPTLFTEDTTWAVDAPWAP
;
A
#
# COMPACT_ATOMS: atom_id res chain seq x y z
N MET A 1 -23.73 -89.36 -14.03
CA MET A 1 -22.98 -88.34 -14.77
C MET A 1 -23.84 -87.09 -14.83
N ARG A 2 -23.45 -85.89 -14.37
CA ARG A 2 -22.55 -85.44 -13.29
C ARG A 2 -22.45 -83.90 -13.47
N PRO A 3 -22.27 -83.11 -12.40
CA PRO A 3 -23.08 -83.03 -11.16
C PRO A 3 -23.29 -81.53 -10.74
N ALA A 4 -24.37 -81.05 -10.11
CA ALA A 4 -24.96 -81.29 -8.77
C ALA A 4 -23.98 -81.17 -7.58
N PRO A 5 -24.41 -80.86 -6.33
CA PRO A 5 -25.60 -80.10 -5.82
C PRO A 5 -25.18 -79.06 -4.71
N ALA A 6 -25.93 -78.04 -4.26
CA ALA A 6 -27.29 -77.90 -3.70
C ALA A 6 -27.46 -78.47 -2.24
N PRO A 7 -28.52 -78.14 -1.46
CA PRO A 7 -29.09 -76.81 -1.08
C PRO A 7 -29.83 -76.79 0.31
N ARG A 8 -30.67 -75.74 0.53
CA ARG A 8 -31.96 -75.69 1.31
C ARG A 8 -31.90 -75.52 2.85
N ARG A 9 -32.87 -74.92 3.57
CA ARG A 9 -34.17 -74.26 3.27
C ARG A 9 -34.60 -73.40 4.47
N ARG A 10 -35.37 -72.34 4.14
CA ARG A 10 -36.30 -71.51 4.94
C ARG A 10 -37.48 -72.35 5.51
N THR A 11 -38.24 -72.06 6.58
CA THR A 11 -38.83 -70.80 7.11
C THR A 11 -39.73 -71.04 8.37
N TRP A 12 -39.87 -70.00 9.22
CA TRP A 12 -41.02 -69.56 10.07
C TRP A 12 -41.36 -70.26 11.41
N TRP A 13 -41.51 -69.50 12.52
CA TRP A 13 -42.75 -68.86 13.01
C TRP A 13 -42.49 -67.96 14.25
N ARG A 14 -43.57 -67.24 14.63
CA ARG A 14 -43.77 -66.04 15.48
C ARG A 14 -43.61 -66.15 17.03
N ARG A 15 -43.24 -64.99 17.61
CA ARG A 15 -43.82 -64.20 18.76
C ARG A 15 -43.81 -64.67 20.24
N LEU A 16 -43.26 -63.75 21.05
CA LEU A 16 -43.69 -63.16 22.36
C LEU A 16 -43.76 -63.97 23.69
N THR A 17 -42.81 -63.59 24.58
CA THR A 17 -42.90 -63.22 26.03
C THR A 17 -43.59 -64.14 27.06
N ALA A 18 -42.84 -64.58 28.10
CA ALA A 18 -42.74 -63.91 29.42
C ALA A 18 -42.25 -64.86 30.57
N THR A 19 -41.15 -64.45 31.23
CA THR A 19 -40.79 -64.50 32.68
C THR A 19 -41.08 -65.71 33.59
N THR A 20 -40.04 -66.21 34.28
CA THR A 20 -39.77 -66.10 35.75
C THR A 20 -38.48 -66.86 36.13
N GLY A 21 -37.54 -66.26 36.87
CA GLY A 21 -37.25 -66.63 38.27
C GLY A 21 -35.82 -66.24 38.69
N LEU A 22 -35.65 -65.86 39.98
CA LEU A 22 -34.60 -65.00 40.56
C LEU A 22 -33.80 -65.75 41.67
N LEU A 23 -32.70 -65.12 42.15
CA LEU A 23 -31.92 -65.26 43.42
C LEU A 23 -30.48 -65.81 43.27
N ALA A 24 -29.39 -65.32 43.91
CA ALA A 24 -29.13 -64.18 44.80
C ALA A 24 -27.60 -63.92 44.98
N LEU A 25 -27.27 -62.73 45.52
CA LEU A 25 -26.02 -62.03 45.88
C LEU A 25 -24.86 -62.78 46.61
N VAL A 26 -23.60 -62.32 46.39
CA VAL A 26 -22.61 -61.83 47.41
C VAL A 26 -21.63 -60.82 46.77
N ALA A 27 -21.26 -59.80 47.54
CA ALA A 27 -20.46 -58.61 47.19
C ALA A 27 -18.93 -58.79 47.26
N THR A 28 -18.20 -58.01 46.43
CA THR A 28 -16.85 -57.52 46.76
C THR A 28 -16.68 -56.11 46.22
N ALA A 29 -16.43 -55.17 47.13
CA ALA A 29 -16.09 -53.80 46.83
C ALA A 29 -14.63 -53.70 46.34
N LEU A 30 -14.45 -53.23 45.12
CA LEU A 30 -13.18 -52.66 44.66
C LEU A 30 -13.44 -51.18 44.39
N VAL A 31 -12.97 -50.35 45.32
CA VAL A 31 -12.80 -48.92 45.13
C VAL A 31 -11.73 -48.74 44.06
N GLY A 32 -12.16 -48.78 42.80
CA GLY A 32 -11.36 -48.28 41.69
C GLY A 32 -11.36 -46.77 41.78
N THR A 33 -10.26 -46.19 42.25
CA THR A 33 -9.95 -44.77 42.06
C THR A 33 -10.08 -44.48 40.58
N GLY A 34 -11.18 -43.86 40.18
CA GLY A 34 -11.36 -43.32 38.85
C GLY A 34 -10.37 -42.19 38.64
N MET A 35 -9.13 -42.54 38.29
CA MET A 35 -8.25 -41.61 37.59
C MET A 35 -8.89 -41.43 36.22
N SER A 36 -9.62 -40.32 36.06
CA SER A 36 -9.96 -39.81 34.74
C SER A 36 -8.70 -39.85 33.88
N PRO A 37 -8.75 -40.34 32.63
CA PRO A 37 -7.59 -40.32 31.76
C PRO A 37 -7.05 -38.89 31.73
N ALA A 38 -5.79 -38.71 32.14
CA ALA A 38 -5.12 -37.42 32.02
C ALA A 38 -5.25 -36.99 30.56
N ALA A 39 -5.85 -35.82 30.33
CA ALA A 39 -5.93 -35.26 28.99
C ALA A 39 -4.49 -35.23 28.42
N ALA A 40 -4.31 -35.83 27.24
CA ALA A 40 -3.01 -35.84 26.59
C ALA A 40 -2.51 -34.39 26.45
N ALA A 41 -1.26 -34.15 26.80
CA ALA A 41 -0.64 -32.84 26.60
C ALA A 41 -0.72 -32.48 25.10
N PRO A 42 -0.92 -31.19 24.75
CA PRO A 42 -0.93 -30.77 23.36
C PRO A 42 0.37 -31.16 22.67
N ALA A 43 0.30 -31.40 21.36
CA ALA A 43 1.52 -31.59 20.57
C ALA A 43 2.40 -30.35 20.70
N ALA A 44 3.68 -30.54 21.05
CA ALA A 44 4.63 -29.45 21.17
C ALA A 44 4.71 -28.68 19.86
N TRP A 45 4.73 -27.35 19.94
CA TRP A 45 4.88 -26.50 18.77
C TRP A 45 6.22 -26.79 18.07
N GLU A 46 6.14 -26.94 16.75
CA GLU A 46 7.30 -26.96 15.85
C GLU A 46 7.01 -26.08 14.64
N PRO A 47 8.01 -25.34 14.11
CA PRO A 47 7.81 -24.54 12.91
C PRO A 47 7.47 -25.44 11.72
N LYS A 48 6.49 -25.03 10.90
CA LYS A 48 6.21 -25.71 9.64
C LYS A 48 7.14 -25.22 8.54
N PRO A 49 7.43 -26.03 7.51
CA PRO A 49 8.20 -25.58 6.35
C PRO A 49 7.48 -24.40 5.67
N ALA A 50 8.15 -23.24 5.63
CA ALA A 50 7.67 -22.10 4.86
C ALA A 50 7.79 -22.39 3.37
N PRO A 51 6.80 -22.02 2.53
CA PRO A 51 6.91 -22.19 1.08
C PRO A 51 8.11 -21.45 0.48
N MET A 52 8.44 -20.28 1.05
CA MET A 52 9.70 -19.57 0.84
C MET A 52 10.16 -18.94 2.17
N THR A 53 11.47 -18.81 2.36
CA THR A 53 12.05 -18.21 3.57
C THR A 53 12.62 -16.83 3.28
N THR A 54 12.34 -15.88 4.18
CA THR A 54 12.98 -14.57 4.19
C THR A 54 14.32 -14.62 4.94
N PRO A 55 15.19 -13.59 4.82
CA PRO A 55 16.40 -13.47 5.63
C PRO A 55 16.16 -13.53 7.15
N TRP A 56 14.91 -13.30 7.61
CA TRP A 56 14.57 -13.27 9.03
C TRP A 56 13.88 -14.55 9.53
N THR A 57 13.40 -15.45 8.66
CA THR A 57 12.59 -16.62 9.04
C THR A 57 13.20 -17.42 10.19
N ASN A 58 14.49 -17.70 10.12
CA ASN A 58 15.20 -18.52 11.11
C ASN A 58 15.60 -17.75 12.39
N SER A 59 15.41 -16.43 12.40
CA SER A 59 15.73 -15.55 13.54
C SER A 59 14.51 -15.21 14.40
N VAL A 60 13.30 -15.60 13.97
CA VAL A 60 12.06 -15.31 14.70
C VAL A 60 12.04 -16.05 16.04
N PRO A 61 12.02 -15.34 17.18
CA PRO A 61 11.96 -15.99 18.49
C PRO A 61 10.72 -16.89 18.63
N VAL A 62 10.89 -18.03 19.31
CA VAL A 62 9.75 -18.87 19.69
C VAL A 62 8.92 -18.17 20.77
N ASP A 63 9.62 -17.69 21.80
CA ASP A 63 9.03 -16.90 22.87
C ASP A 63 9.16 -15.41 22.56
N LYS A 64 8.04 -14.67 22.68
CA LYS A 64 7.97 -13.22 22.46
C LYS A 64 8.52 -12.77 21.09
N PRO A 65 8.07 -13.36 19.96
CA PRO A 65 8.32 -12.73 18.66
C PRO A 65 7.75 -11.31 18.64
N LEU A 66 8.38 -10.42 17.87
CA LEU A 66 8.09 -8.98 17.84
C LEU A 66 8.14 -8.38 19.27
N PRO A 67 9.33 -8.35 19.91
CA PRO A 67 9.50 -7.93 21.31
C PRO A 67 9.36 -6.42 21.53
N GLU A 68 9.24 -5.62 20.47
CA GLU A 68 9.09 -4.18 20.54
C GLU A 68 7.74 -3.77 21.12
N TYR A 69 7.71 -2.65 21.86
CA TYR A 69 6.46 -2.12 22.39
C TYR A 69 5.51 -1.71 21.24
N PRO A 70 4.25 -2.21 21.19
CA PRO A 70 3.43 -2.11 19.97
C PRO A 70 2.90 -0.72 19.63
N ARG A 71 2.92 0.27 20.55
CA ARG A 71 2.28 1.59 20.35
C ARG A 71 3.26 2.77 20.46
N PRO A 72 4.10 3.02 19.44
CA PRO A 72 5.06 4.14 19.45
C PRO A 72 4.43 5.52 19.69
N GLN A 73 3.15 5.71 19.36
CA GLN A 73 2.40 6.95 19.56
C GLN A 73 1.80 7.10 20.99
N LEU A 74 1.89 6.08 21.83
CA LEU A 74 1.40 6.09 23.20
C LEU A 74 2.22 5.12 24.09
N THR A 75 3.48 5.51 24.33
CA THR A 75 4.46 4.71 25.06
C THR A 75 4.26 4.73 26.56
N ARG A 76 4.42 3.55 27.16
CA ARG A 76 4.47 3.32 28.60
C ARG A 76 5.64 2.38 28.90
N PRO A 77 6.33 2.58 30.04
CA PRO A 77 7.48 1.75 30.38
C PRO A 77 7.09 0.34 30.83
N ASP A 78 5.98 0.22 31.55
CA ASP A 78 5.50 -1.05 32.08
C ASP A 78 4.52 -1.69 31.09
N TRP A 79 4.82 -2.91 30.65
CA TRP A 79 3.94 -3.74 29.84
C TRP A 79 4.45 -5.19 29.85
N THR A 80 3.68 -6.13 29.30
CA THR A 80 4.10 -7.54 29.16
C THR A 80 3.64 -8.09 27.83
N ASN A 81 4.60 -8.53 27.00
CA ASN A 81 4.31 -9.21 25.74
C ASN A 81 3.71 -10.61 26.00
N LEU A 82 2.58 -10.91 25.36
CA LEU A 82 1.91 -12.22 25.42
C LEU A 82 2.06 -13.04 24.13
N ASN A 83 2.86 -12.58 23.16
CA ASN A 83 3.25 -13.36 22.00
C ASN A 83 4.05 -14.61 22.39
N GLY A 84 4.10 -15.57 21.47
CA GLY A 84 4.75 -16.87 21.62
C GLY A 84 3.73 -18.00 21.54
N ILE A 85 3.99 -19.11 22.22
CA ILE A 85 3.16 -20.32 22.08
C ILE A 85 1.86 -20.26 22.90
N TRP A 86 0.74 -20.52 22.23
CA TRP A 86 -0.60 -20.67 22.82
C TRP A 86 -1.13 -22.06 22.50
N ASP A 87 -1.91 -22.64 23.41
CA ASP A 87 -2.68 -23.84 23.13
C ASP A 87 -3.77 -23.51 22.10
N PHE A 88 -4.02 -24.40 21.15
CA PHE A 88 -4.81 -24.13 19.96
C PHE A 88 -5.78 -25.27 19.61
N ALA A 89 -6.93 -24.91 19.05
CA ALA A 89 -7.89 -25.82 18.46
C ALA A 89 -8.68 -25.13 17.35
N VAL A 90 -9.17 -25.93 16.40
CA VAL A 90 -10.19 -25.51 15.41
C VAL A 90 -11.43 -26.35 15.63
N THR A 91 -12.58 -25.69 15.70
CA THR A 91 -13.91 -26.33 15.80
C THR A 91 -14.79 -25.90 14.64
N GLY A 92 -15.96 -26.53 14.49
CA GLY A 92 -17.00 -25.98 13.61
C GLY A 92 -17.45 -24.60 14.10
N ARG A 93 -17.88 -23.72 13.19
CA ARG A 93 -18.19 -22.31 13.48
C ARG A 93 -19.17 -22.12 14.65
N ASP A 94 -20.17 -23.00 14.73
CA ASP A 94 -21.27 -22.93 15.71
C ASP A 94 -20.97 -23.74 16.99
N ALA A 95 -19.84 -24.45 17.03
CA ALA A 95 -19.42 -25.16 18.22
C ALA A 95 -18.93 -24.18 19.30
N GLY A 96 -19.22 -24.52 20.56
CA GLY A 96 -18.71 -23.81 21.72
C GLY A 96 -17.22 -24.08 21.97
N GLN A 97 -16.71 -23.56 23.09
CA GLN A 97 -15.32 -23.77 23.48
C GLN A 97 -15.00 -25.27 23.55
N PRO A 98 -13.90 -25.73 22.93
CA PRO A 98 -13.52 -27.14 22.97
C PRO A 98 -13.07 -27.54 24.38
N ALA A 99 -13.33 -28.79 24.75
CA ALA A 99 -12.91 -29.35 26.04
C ALA A 99 -11.38 -29.53 26.13
N THR A 100 -10.71 -29.69 24.99
CA THR A 100 -9.26 -29.88 24.88
C THR A 100 -8.70 -29.01 23.76
N PHE A 101 -7.44 -28.61 23.90
CA PHE A 101 -6.69 -27.85 22.90
C PHE A 101 -5.54 -28.75 22.44
N PRO A 102 -5.70 -29.53 21.36
CA PRO A 102 -4.75 -30.58 21.01
C PRO A 102 -3.47 -30.08 20.33
N GLU A 103 -3.47 -28.83 19.86
CA GLU A 103 -2.37 -28.24 19.08
C GLU A 103 -1.78 -27.03 19.80
N GLN A 104 -0.69 -26.50 19.26
CA GLN A 104 -0.09 -25.24 19.70
C GLN A 104 0.18 -24.32 18.51
N ILE A 105 -0.04 -23.02 18.71
CA ILE A 105 0.17 -21.97 17.70
C ILE A 105 1.10 -20.88 18.25
N ARG A 106 1.98 -20.36 17.40
CA ARG A 106 2.83 -19.20 17.73
C ARG A 106 2.14 -17.89 17.35
N VAL A 107 1.61 -17.20 18.35
CA VAL A 107 1.04 -15.84 18.21
C VAL A 107 2.17 -14.82 18.06
N PRO A 108 2.07 -13.83 17.15
CA PRO A 108 0.85 -13.43 16.44
C PRO A 108 0.87 -13.82 14.96
N PHE A 109 1.29 -15.04 14.61
CA PHE A 109 1.24 -15.50 13.23
C PHE A 109 -0.08 -16.23 12.97
N VAL A 110 -0.77 -15.89 11.88
CA VAL A 110 -2.07 -16.47 11.49
C VAL A 110 -2.00 -17.97 11.21
N ALA A 111 -3.10 -18.67 11.37
CA ALA A 111 -3.16 -20.14 11.28
C ALA A 111 -2.70 -20.68 9.92
N GLU A 112 -2.86 -19.91 8.84
CA GLU A 112 -2.44 -20.24 7.49
C GLU A 112 -0.92 -20.15 7.30
N SER A 113 -0.23 -19.36 8.12
CA SER A 113 1.20 -19.10 7.97
C SER A 113 2.06 -20.25 8.47
N ALA A 114 3.25 -20.43 7.90
CA ALA A 114 4.20 -21.42 8.35
C ALA A 114 4.83 -21.06 9.71
N LEU A 115 5.07 -19.77 9.95
CA LEU A 115 5.62 -19.27 11.22
C LEU A 115 4.68 -19.50 12.41
N SER A 116 3.39 -19.72 12.20
CA SER A 116 2.45 -20.09 13.26
C SER A 116 2.65 -21.51 13.79
N GLY A 117 3.27 -22.40 13.00
CA GLY A 117 3.34 -23.84 13.28
C GLY A 117 2.09 -24.64 12.91
N ILE A 118 1.03 -23.99 12.40
CA ILE A 118 -0.22 -24.63 12.00
C ILE A 118 -0.26 -24.87 10.49
N GLN A 119 -0.06 -23.83 9.68
CA GLN A 119 -0.10 -23.85 8.21
C GLN A 119 -1.37 -24.53 7.65
N ARG A 120 -2.54 -24.14 8.19
CA ARG A 120 -3.84 -24.72 7.83
C ARG A 120 -4.74 -23.64 7.25
N ARG A 121 -5.36 -23.97 6.11
CA ARG A 121 -6.42 -23.18 5.51
C ARG A 121 -7.64 -23.14 6.44
N ILE A 122 -8.09 -21.93 6.80
CA ILE A 122 -9.33 -21.68 7.53
C ILE A 122 -10.43 -21.31 6.53
N THR A 123 -11.66 -21.69 6.85
CA THR A 123 -12.87 -21.38 6.08
C THR A 123 -13.95 -20.77 6.95
N GLU A 124 -15.03 -20.30 6.33
CA GLU A 124 -16.19 -19.74 7.02
C GLU A 124 -16.91 -20.73 7.96
N ASN A 125 -16.61 -22.03 7.83
CA ASN A 125 -17.17 -23.11 8.65
C ASN A 125 -16.31 -23.41 9.89
N ASP A 126 -15.17 -22.76 10.05
CA ASP A 126 -14.21 -22.99 11.12
C ASP A 126 -14.30 -21.89 12.19
N LYS A 127 -13.97 -22.24 13.44
CA LYS A 127 -13.74 -21.29 14.54
C LYS A 127 -12.45 -21.66 15.24
N LEU A 128 -11.56 -20.68 15.35
CA LEU A 128 -10.26 -20.83 15.98
C LEU A 128 -10.41 -20.57 17.48
N TRP A 129 -9.75 -21.38 18.29
CA TRP A 129 -9.70 -21.23 19.74
C TRP A 129 -8.25 -21.21 20.22
N TYR A 130 -7.92 -20.20 21.00
CA TYR A 130 -6.61 -19.99 21.59
C TYR A 130 -6.73 -20.02 23.11
N LYS A 131 -5.74 -20.59 23.80
CA LYS A 131 -5.66 -20.55 25.26
C LYS A 131 -4.22 -20.32 25.69
N ARG A 132 -4.03 -19.45 26.69
CA ARG A 132 -2.72 -19.20 27.29
C ARG A 132 -2.86 -18.86 28.76
N THR A 133 -1.86 -19.26 29.54
CA THR A 133 -1.70 -18.80 30.92
C THR A 133 -0.72 -17.64 31.00
N PHE A 134 -0.95 -16.71 31.93
CA PHE A 134 -0.07 -15.57 32.19
C PHE A 134 -0.10 -15.17 33.67
N THR A 135 0.93 -14.47 34.11
CA THR A 135 1.00 -13.86 35.45
C THR A 135 1.09 -12.35 35.29
N VAL A 136 0.40 -11.62 36.16
CA VAL A 136 0.54 -10.16 36.24
C VAL A 136 1.77 -9.82 37.09
N PRO A 137 2.69 -8.96 36.63
CA PRO A 137 3.84 -8.54 37.41
C PRO A 137 3.45 -7.93 38.77
N ALA A 138 4.14 -8.31 39.84
CA ALA A 138 3.80 -7.91 41.21
C ALA A 138 3.90 -6.39 41.45
N ASN A 139 4.69 -5.67 40.66
CA ASN A 139 4.80 -4.20 40.73
C ASN A 139 3.62 -3.47 40.08
N TRP A 140 2.57 -4.17 39.63
CA TRP A 140 1.37 -3.57 39.04
C TRP A 140 0.23 -3.38 40.05
N ASN A 141 0.47 -3.62 41.34
CA ASN A 141 -0.51 -3.41 42.42
C ASN A 141 -1.20 -2.03 42.34
N ASN A 142 -2.51 -1.99 42.62
CA ASN A 142 -3.38 -0.80 42.57
C ASN A 142 -3.54 -0.14 41.18
N ARG A 143 -3.06 -0.79 40.11
CA ARG A 143 -3.32 -0.37 38.71
C ARG A 143 -4.35 -1.28 38.05
N ARG A 144 -5.01 -0.76 37.03
CA ARG A 144 -5.88 -1.53 36.15
C ARG A 144 -5.03 -2.24 35.11
N VAL A 145 -5.31 -3.52 34.86
CA VAL A 145 -4.61 -4.31 33.85
C VAL A 145 -5.47 -4.35 32.59
N LYS A 146 -4.92 -3.81 31.50
CA LYS A 146 -5.53 -3.87 30.17
C LYS A 146 -4.93 -5.03 29.39
N LEU A 147 -5.77 -5.84 28.77
CA LEU A 147 -5.38 -6.83 27.76
C LEU A 147 -5.65 -6.25 26.38
N HIS A 148 -4.61 -6.15 25.56
CA HIS A 148 -4.63 -5.54 24.25
C HIS A 148 -4.38 -6.55 23.13
N PHE A 149 -5.01 -6.32 22.00
CA PHE A 149 -4.77 -6.99 20.73
C PHE A 149 -4.47 -5.93 19.67
N GLY A 150 -3.36 -6.08 18.95
CA GLY A 150 -2.99 -5.16 17.87
C GLY A 150 -3.98 -5.25 16.70
N ALA A 151 -4.37 -6.47 16.33
CA ALA A 151 -5.43 -6.81 15.40
C ALA A 151 -5.69 -8.34 15.45
N SER A 152 -6.90 -8.77 15.12
CA SER A 152 -7.29 -10.19 15.05
C SER A 152 -8.43 -10.37 14.06
N ASP A 153 -8.20 -11.13 12.98
CA ASP A 153 -9.14 -11.25 11.87
C ASP A 153 -10.12 -12.44 12.10
N TRP A 154 -11.43 -12.27 12.30
CA TRP A 154 -12.14 -11.00 12.27
C TRP A 154 -13.10 -10.77 13.44
N GLN A 155 -13.93 -11.77 13.78
CA GLN A 155 -14.82 -11.68 14.94
C GLN A 155 -14.20 -12.38 16.14
N THR A 156 -13.69 -11.59 17.08
CA THR A 156 -12.92 -12.06 18.23
C THR A 156 -13.75 -11.98 19.52
N THR A 157 -13.76 -13.05 20.33
CA THR A 157 -14.34 -13.02 21.69
C THR A 157 -13.27 -13.44 22.69
N VAL A 158 -13.22 -12.78 23.85
CA VAL A 158 -12.15 -12.98 24.85
C VAL A 158 -12.75 -13.33 26.21
N TRP A 159 -12.17 -14.33 26.85
CA TRP A 159 -12.47 -14.73 28.23
C TRP A 159 -11.20 -14.70 29.07
N VAL A 160 -11.33 -14.22 30.31
CA VAL A 160 -10.27 -14.30 31.33
C VAL A 160 -10.82 -15.08 32.53
N ASN A 161 -10.10 -16.13 32.92
CA ASN A 161 -10.49 -17.02 34.02
C ASN A 161 -11.95 -17.51 33.91
N GLY A 162 -12.37 -17.87 32.69
CA GLY A 162 -13.71 -18.37 32.39
C GLY A 162 -14.80 -17.31 32.25
N THR A 163 -14.50 -16.04 32.53
CA THR A 163 -15.47 -14.93 32.38
C THR A 163 -15.25 -14.19 31.08
N GLN A 164 -16.30 -14.01 30.28
CA GLN A 164 -16.22 -13.23 29.04
C GLN A 164 -15.96 -11.76 29.38
N VAL A 165 -14.90 -11.18 28.81
CA VAL A 165 -14.54 -9.77 29.03
C VAL A 165 -14.94 -8.86 27.88
N GLY A 166 -15.16 -9.42 26.69
CA GLY A 166 -15.69 -8.67 25.55
C GLY A 166 -15.63 -9.42 24.22
N ALA A 167 -16.16 -8.78 23.19
CA ALA A 167 -16.07 -9.20 21.80
C ALA A 167 -15.71 -8.00 20.90
N HIS A 168 -15.04 -8.27 19.79
CA HIS A 168 -14.60 -7.31 18.77
C HIS A 168 -14.97 -7.83 17.38
N LYS A 169 -15.33 -6.91 16.49
CA LYS A 169 -15.42 -7.16 15.05
C LYS A 169 -14.54 -6.13 14.37
N GLY A 170 -13.54 -6.62 13.65
CA GLY A 170 -12.57 -5.77 12.97
C GLY A 170 -11.24 -6.48 12.80
N GLY A 171 -10.73 -6.49 11.56
CA GLY A 171 -9.57 -7.30 11.19
C GLY A 171 -8.27 -6.53 11.22
N PHE A 172 -8.35 -5.19 11.22
CA PHE A 172 -7.23 -4.31 10.94
C PHE A 172 -7.05 -3.21 11.99
N ASP A 173 -7.90 -3.18 13.02
CA ASP A 173 -7.87 -2.21 14.11
C ASP A 173 -7.58 -2.86 15.47
N SER A 174 -6.97 -2.07 16.36
CA SER A 174 -6.64 -2.54 17.71
C SER A 174 -7.80 -2.42 18.69
N PHE A 175 -7.86 -3.32 19.67
CA PHE A 175 -8.87 -3.30 20.74
C PHE A 175 -8.30 -3.78 22.08
N ALA A 176 -8.98 -3.42 23.18
CA ALA A 176 -8.51 -3.77 24.52
C ALA A 176 -9.63 -3.84 25.57
N TYR A 177 -9.44 -4.69 26.58
CA TYR A 177 -10.36 -4.88 27.70
C TYR A 177 -9.68 -4.60 29.04
N ASP A 178 -10.41 -4.00 29.99
CA ASP A 178 -9.97 -3.99 31.40
C ASP A 178 -10.29 -5.37 32.00
N ILE A 179 -9.25 -6.12 32.34
CA ILE A 179 -9.37 -7.49 32.85
C ILE A 179 -9.15 -7.56 34.36
N THR A 180 -8.91 -6.41 35.02
CA THR A 180 -8.62 -6.33 36.45
C THR A 180 -9.65 -7.07 37.31
N PRO A 181 -10.97 -6.94 37.07
CA PRO A 181 -11.97 -7.61 37.89
C PRO A 181 -11.96 -9.14 37.77
N GLN A 182 -11.33 -9.70 36.73
CA GLN A 182 -11.29 -11.13 36.46
C GLN A 182 -9.98 -11.79 36.92
N LEU A 183 -9.02 -11.03 37.45
CA LEU A 183 -7.73 -11.57 37.88
C LEU A 183 -7.85 -12.31 39.22
N ASN A 184 -7.17 -13.45 39.34
CA ASN A 184 -7.26 -14.33 40.51
C ASN A 184 -6.08 -14.24 41.49
N GLY A 185 -5.13 -13.31 41.26
CA GLY A 185 -3.88 -13.23 42.04
C GLY A 185 -2.97 -14.44 41.82
N GLY A 186 -2.02 -14.34 40.88
CA GLY A 186 -1.16 -15.45 40.47
C GLY A 186 -1.31 -15.77 38.97
N THR A 187 -1.40 -17.06 38.64
CA THR A 187 -1.60 -17.53 37.26
C THR A 187 -3.05 -17.31 36.83
N ASN A 188 -3.21 -16.63 35.70
CA ASN A 188 -4.49 -16.38 35.04
C ASN A 188 -4.51 -17.10 33.70
N THR A 189 -5.70 -17.40 33.20
CA THR A 189 -5.91 -18.00 31.88
C THR A 189 -6.68 -17.02 31.00
N VAL A 190 -6.19 -16.81 29.78
CA VAL A 190 -6.95 -16.17 28.70
C VAL A 190 -7.39 -17.25 27.70
N VAL A 191 -8.63 -17.17 27.26
CA VAL A 191 -9.16 -17.93 26.12
C VAL A 191 -9.67 -16.93 25.09
N VAL A 192 -9.40 -17.17 23.82
CA VAL A 192 -9.84 -16.34 22.70
C VAL A 192 -10.49 -17.23 21.65
N SER A 193 -11.62 -16.81 21.11
CA SER A 193 -12.21 -17.44 19.93
C SER A 193 -12.20 -16.46 18.77
N VAL A 194 -11.91 -16.93 17.56
CA VAL A 194 -11.97 -16.10 16.35
C VAL A 194 -12.74 -16.82 15.26
N HIS A 195 -13.69 -16.13 14.64
CA HIS A 195 -14.38 -16.55 13.43
C HIS A 195 -14.07 -15.54 12.32
N ASP A 196 -13.66 -16.03 11.16
CA ASP A 196 -13.41 -15.24 9.97
C ASP A 196 -14.13 -15.89 8.78
N PRO A 197 -15.16 -15.27 8.19
CA PRO A 197 -15.79 -15.76 6.99
C PRO A 197 -15.03 -15.39 5.71
N SER A 198 -13.95 -14.62 5.81
CA SER A 198 -13.15 -14.06 4.71
C SER A 198 -14.05 -13.52 3.59
N GLN A 199 -13.81 -13.84 2.31
CA GLN A 199 -14.62 -13.31 1.20
C GLN A 199 -16.08 -13.80 1.16
N THR A 200 -16.51 -14.72 2.04
CA THR A 200 -17.90 -15.19 2.09
C THR A 200 -18.80 -14.33 2.99
N GLY A 201 -18.21 -13.49 3.83
CA GLY A 201 -18.94 -12.52 4.66
C GLY A 201 -19.08 -11.14 3.99
N GLY A 202 -19.41 -10.14 4.82
CA GLY A 202 -19.57 -8.74 4.42
C GLY A 202 -18.52 -7.80 5.04
N GLN A 203 -17.46 -8.34 5.63
CA GLN A 203 -16.40 -7.57 6.28
C GLN A 203 -15.38 -7.02 5.28
N ALA A 204 -14.57 -6.07 5.76
CA ALA A 204 -13.37 -5.66 5.06
C ALA A 204 -12.42 -6.87 4.93
N VAL A 205 -12.02 -7.20 3.71
CA VAL A 205 -11.26 -8.42 3.39
C VAL A 205 -9.98 -8.12 2.60
N GLY A 206 -9.92 -6.96 1.93
CA GLY A 206 -8.84 -6.61 1.03
C GLY A 206 -8.65 -7.69 -0.05
N LYS A 207 -7.39 -8.12 -0.24
CA LYS A 207 -7.01 -9.15 -1.22
C LYS A 207 -7.03 -10.59 -0.68
N GLN A 208 -7.45 -10.81 0.56
CA GLN A 208 -7.51 -12.16 1.17
C GLN A 208 -8.52 -13.05 0.45
N ARG A 209 -8.12 -14.26 0.05
CA ARG A 209 -9.04 -15.26 -0.52
C ARG A 209 -8.77 -16.64 0.07
N VAL A 210 -9.86 -17.38 0.25
CA VAL A 210 -9.80 -18.78 0.71
C VAL A 210 -9.66 -19.75 -0.47
N ASN A 211 -10.25 -19.46 -1.64
CA ASN A 211 -10.27 -20.36 -2.81
C ASN A 211 -9.41 -19.89 -3.99
N ASP A 212 -9.26 -18.59 -4.19
CA ASP A 212 -8.68 -17.98 -5.40
C ASP A 212 -7.23 -17.54 -5.19
N VAL A 213 -6.43 -18.44 -4.60
CA VAL A 213 -5.01 -18.20 -4.25
C VAL A 213 -4.06 -19.00 -5.13
N LYS A 214 -4.61 -19.76 -6.08
CA LYS A 214 -3.84 -20.56 -7.03
C LYS A 214 -3.73 -19.81 -8.36
N PRO A 215 -2.55 -19.80 -9.00
CA PRO A 215 -2.38 -19.22 -10.33
C PRO A 215 -3.38 -19.81 -11.33
N HIS A 216 -3.95 -18.95 -12.17
CA HIS A 216 -4.77 -19.37 -13.31
C HIS A 216 -4.52 -18.48 -14.53
N PRO A 217 -4.76 -18.99 -15.76
CA PRO A 217 -4.53 -18.22 -16.98
C PRO A 217 -5.37 -16.93 -16.97
N GLY A 218 -4.70 -15.78 -17.01
CA GLY A 218 -5.35 -14.47 -16.98
C GLY A 218 -5.58 -13.87 -15.59
N GLY A 219 -5.08 -14.44 -14.49
CA GLY A 219 -5.32 -13.83 -13.19
C GLY A 219 -4.57 -14.34 -11.96
N GLY A 220 -4.81 -13.59 -10.89
CA GLY A 220 -4.49 -13.82 -9.50
C GLY A 220 -3.83 -12.59 -8.86
N ILE A 221 -4.63 -11.57 -8.53
CA ILE A 221 -4.23 -10.40 -7.70
C ILE A 221 -4.65 -10.59 -6.24
N PHE A 222 -5.05 -11.82 -5.89
CA PHE A 222 -5.55 -12.20 -4.57
C PHE A 222 -4.60 -13.19 -3.92
N TYR A 223 -4.58 -13.19 -2.60
CA TYR A 223 -3.57 -13.89 -1.82
C TYR A 223 -4.16 -14.73 -0.69
N THR A 224 -3.33 -15.59 -0.10
CA THR A 224 -3.70 -16.43 1.04
C THR A 224 -4.41 -15.64 2.14
N ALA A 225 -5.60 -16.08 2.54
CA ALA A 225 -6.32 -15.50 3.67
C ALA A 225 -5.53 -15.61 4.99
N ALA A 226 -5.82 -14.72 5.94
CA ALA A 226 -5.06 -14.57 7.17
C ALA A 226 -6.02 -14.48 8.37
N SER A 227 -6.44 -15.63 8.90
CA SER A 227 -7.43 -15.69 9.98
C SER A 227 -6.79 -15.81 11.36
N GLY A 228 -7.35 -15.09 12.33
CA GLY A 228 -6.94 -15.11 13.73
C GLY A 228 -6.06 -13.94 14.16
N ILE A 229 -5.32 -14.15 15.24
CA ILE A 229 -4.49 -13.10 15.85
C ILE A 229 -3.24 -12.89 14.99
N TRP A 230 -3.14 -11.72 14.34
CA TRP A 230 -2.05 -11.43 13.40
C TRP A 230 -1.12 -10.27 13.81
N GLN A 231 -1.47 -9.54 14.88
CA GLN A 231 -0.57 -8.56 15.53
C GLN A 231 -0.41 -8.85 17.03
N THR A 232 0.58 -8.19 17.66
CA THR A 232 0.98 -8.44 19.05
C THR A 232 -0.19 -8.41 20.04
N VAL A 233 -0.17 -9.35 20.99
CA VAL A 233 -1.04 -9.37 22.17
C VAL A 233 -0.20 -8.98 23.38
N TRP A 234 -0.68 -8.07 24.22
CA TRP A 234 0.07 -7.63 25.40
C TRP A 234 -0.81 -7.21 26.57
N LEU A 235 -0.20 -7.19 27.76
CA LEU A 235 -0.77 -6.58 28.95
C LEU A 235 -0.14 -5.23 29.20
N GLU A 236 -0.94 -4.30 29.72
CA GLU A 236 -0.49 -2.98 30.11
C GLU A 236 -1.18 -2.52 31.40
N PRO A 237 -0.43 -2.08 32.43
CA PRO A 237 -0.99 -1.47 33.61
C PRO A 237 -1.28 0.02 33.39
N VAL A 238 -2.47 0.46 33.75
CA VAL A 238 -2.87 1.87 33.71
C VAL A 238 -3.42 2.33 35.06
N ALA A 239 -3.27 3.61 35.37
CA ALA A 239 -3.92 4.19 36.54
C ALA A 239 -5.46 4.15 36.39
N SER A 240 -6.21 4.24 37.49
CA SER A 240 -7.68 4.31 37.44
C SER A 240 -8.19 5.44 36.56
N ALA A 241 -7.49 6.57 36.58
CA ALA A 241 -7.67 7.67 35.66
C ALA A 241 -6.42 7.77 34.79
N HIS A 242 -6.56 7.63 33.48
CA HIS A 242 -5.42 7.47 32.57
C HIS A 242 -5.70 8.04 31.18
N ILE A 243 -4.61 8.30 30.46
CA ILE A 243 -4.62 8.71 29.05
C ILE A 243 -4.80 7.49 28.16
N THR A 244 -5.76 7.57 27.23
CA THR A 244 -6.10 6.50 26.29
C THR A 244 -5.62 6.79 24.87
N ARG A 245 -5.48 8.07 24.49
CA ARG A 245 -5.02 8.49 23.16
C ARG A 245 -4.54 9.94 23.16
N LEU A 246 -3.61 10.26 22.27
CA LEU A 246 -3.16 11.62 21.96
C LEU A 246 -3.47 11.93 20.48
N ASP A 247 -4.43 12.82 20.25
CA ASP A 247 -4.75 13.30 18.90
C ASP A 247 -3.90 14.56 18.65
N MET A 248 -2.85 14.43 17.85
CA MET A 248 -1.83 15.46 17.65
C MET A 248 -1.89 16.03 16.24
N THR A 249 -2.11 17.34 16.11
CA THR A 249 -2.18 18.04 14.83
C THR A 249 -1.26 19.26 14.83
N PRO A 250 -0.14 19.24 14.06
CA PRO A 250 0.70 20.41 13.87
C PRO A 250 -0.06 21.55 13.18
N ASN A 251 0.21 22.78 13.61
CA ASN A 251 -0.28 24.01 13.00
C ASN A 251 0.90 24.93 12.69
N LEU A 252 1.27 25.01 11.41
CA LEU A 252 2.37 25.85 10.96
C LEU A 252 1.99 27.34 10.86
N GLY A 253 0.70 27.69 10.82
CA GLY A 253 0.25 29.08 10.71
C GLY A 253 0.60 29.92 11.95
N ASN A 254 0.74 29.29 13.11
CA ASN A 254 1.13 29.93 14.36
C ASN A 254 2.21 29.15 15.13
N ASN A 255 2.88 28.19 14.49
CA ASN A 255 3.94 27.35 15.07
C ASN A 255 3.52 26.67 16.39
N THR A 256 2.38 25.96 16.38
CA THR A 256 1.89 25.21 17.53
C THR A 256 1.63 23.74 17.21
N LEU A 257 1.75 22.88 18.21
CA LEU A 257 1.20 21.53 18.20
C LEU A 257 -0.13 21.56 18.95
N ARG A 258 -1.24 21.27 18.26
CA ARG A 258 -2.54 21.09 18.91
C ARG A 258 -2.69 19.64 19.35
N VAL A 259 -3.06 19.44 20.61
CA VAL A 259 -3.19 18.13 21.22
C VAL A 259 -4.54 18.02 21.92
N LYS A 260 -5.36 17.07 21.48
CA LYS A 260 -6.55 16.64 22.20
C LYS A 260 -6.23 15.33 22.92
N VAL A 261 -6.40 15.32 24.25
CA VAL A 261 -6.04 14.19 25.10
C VAL A 261 -7.29 13.40 25.45
N GLN A 262 -7.38 12.17 24.94
CA GLN A 262 -8.46 11.26 25.33
C GLN A 262 -8.09 10.55 26.63
N THR A 263 -9.04 10.43 27.54
CA THR A 263 -8.81 9.84 28.86
C THR A 263 -9.99 8.97 29.30
N ALA A 264 -9.74 8.12 30.29
CA ALA A 264 -10.77 7.42 31.05
C ALA A 264 -10.64 7.80 32.53
N GLY A 265 -11.76 7.98 33.23
CA GLY A 265 -11.80 8.24 34.68
C GLY A 265 -11.19 9.58 35.13
N ALA A 266 -10.87 10.50 34.23
CA ALA A 266 -10.11 11.72 34.51
C ALA A 266 -10.94 13.02 34.50
N ALA A 267 -12.24 12.93 34.83
CA ALA A 267 -13.10 14.11 34.90
C ALA A 267 -12.56 15.13 35.92
N GLY A 268 -12.57 16.42 35.56
CA GLY A 268 -12.05 17.50 36.41
C GLY A 268 -10.52 17.61 36.47
N ARG A 269 -9.77 16.74 35.77
CA ARG A 269 -8.31 16.78 35.70
C ARG A 269 -7.80 17.68 34.57
N SER A 270 -6.51 17.99 34.64
CA SER A 270 -5.78 18.69 33.58
C SER A 270 -4.69 17.82 33.00
N THR A 271 -4.18 18.18 31.83
CA THR A 271 -3.04 17.52 31.21
C THR A 271 -1.98 18.54 30.88
N ARG A 272 -0.71 18.20 31.14
CA ARG A 272 0.45 18.96 30.71
C ARG A 272 1.10 18.25 29.55
N ILE A 273 1.27 18.97 28.44
CA ILE A 273 1.98 18.50 27.27
C ILE A 273 3.33 19.20 27.19
N THR A 274 4.38 18.41 27.06
CA THR A 274 5.76 18.89 26.91
C THR A 274 6.32 18.36 25.60
N VAL A 275 6.81 19.26 24.75
CA VAL A 275 7.46 18.95 23.46
C VAL A 275 8.95 19.20 23.62
N SER A 276 9.77 18.23 23.22
CA SER A 276 11.23 18.28 23.36
C SER A 276 11.95 17.91 22.06
N SER A 277 13.17 18.40 21.93
CA SER A 277 14.11 18.07 20.87
C SER A 277 15.47 17.72 21.46
N GLY A 278 15.96 16.50 21.20
CA GLY A 278 17.24 16.04 21.75
C GLY A 278 17.31 16.14 23.28
N GLY A 279 16.19 15.89 23.98
CA GLY A 279 16.06 16.04 25.44
C GLY A 279 15.85 17.47 25.95
N THR A 280 15.93 18.49 25.09
CA THR A 280 15.67 19.89 25.46
C THR A 280 14.21 20.25 25.25
N VAL A 281 13.54 20.79 26.27
CA VAL A 281 12.15 21.26 26.16
C VAL A 281 12.08 22.48 25.24
N VAL A 282 11.27 22.38 24.17
CA VAL A 282 11.02 23.49 23.23
C VAL A 282 9.64 24.11 23.40
N GLY A 283 8.73 23.41 24.10
CA GLY A 283 7.36 23.86 24.32
C GLY A 283 6.69 23.15 25.48
N THR A 284 5.86 23.87 26.22
CA THR A 284 4.98 23.28 27.23
C THR A 284 3.65 24.02 27.29
N ALA A 285 2.56 23.30 27.50
CA ALA A 285 1.26 23.88 27.81
C ALA A 285 0.48 22.97 28.75
N THR A 286 -0.47 23.53 29.49
CA THR A 286 -1.36 22.78 30.39
C THR A 286 -2.80 23.22 30.13
N GLY A 287 -3.72 22.28 30.08
CA GLY A 287 -5.13 22.56 29.86
C GLY A 287 -6.03 21.47 30.44
N ALA A 288 -7.33 21.76 30.55
CA ALA A 288 -8.30 20.78 30.99
C ALA A 288 -8.37 19.59 30.02
N VAL A 289 -8.64 18.39 30.53
CA VAL A 289 -8.79 17.16 29.73
C VAL A 289 -9.85 17.29 28.62
N SER A 290 -10.90 18.08 28.83
CA SER A 290 -11.97 18.29 27.85
C SER A 290 -11.60 19.23 26.69
N GLY A 291 -10.47 19.95 26.80
CA GLY A 291 -10.05 20.97 25.84
C GLY A 291 -8.98 20.47 24.86
N GLU A 292 -8.81 21.23 23.78
CA GLU A 292 -7.63 21.13 22.93
C GLU A 292 -6.51 22.02 23.50
N ILE A 293 -5.31 21.46 23.63
CA ILE A 293 -4.14 22.15 24.17
C ILE A 293 -3.24 22.57 23.02
N SER A 294 -2.94 23.86 22.91
CA SER A 294 -1.99 24.39 21.92
C SER A 294 -0.62 24.58 22.57
N VAL A 295 0.37 23.77 22.18
CA VAL A 295 1.75 23.86 22.66
C VAL A 295 2.58 24.67 21.67
N PRO A 296 3.25 25.76 22.08
CA PRO A 296 4.13 26.50 21.18
C PRO A 296 5.37 25.68 20.82
N VAL A 297 5.74 25.66 19.54
CA VAL A 297 6.97 25.05 19.02
C VAL A 297 7.67 26.10 18.14
N PRO A 298 8.35 27.09 18.75
CA PRO A 298 8.91 28.21 18.01
C PRO A 298 9.99 27.77 17.03
N ASN A 299 9.99 28.35 15.82
CA ASN A 299 10.92 28.02 14.74
C ASN A 299 11.04 26.51 14.48
N PRO A 300 9.92 25.82 14.19
CA PRO A 300 9.92 24.37 14.11
C PRO A 300 10.80 23.88 12.96
N ARG A 301 11.63 22.87 13.21
CA ARG A 301 12.26 22.07 12.16
C ARG A 301 11.19 21.16 11.58
N LEU A 302 10.83 21.43 10.33
CA LEU A 302 9.69 20.77 9.70
C LEU A 302 10.03 19.33 9.32
N TRP A 303 9.05 18.45 9.44
CA TRP A 303 9.16 17.09 8.94
C TRP A 303 8.96 17.09 7.41
N THR A 304 9.88 16.44 6.68
CA THR A 304 9.79 16.15 5.25
C THR A 304 10.40 14.77 4.95
N PRO A 305 10.20 14.20 3.75
CA PRO A 305 10.89 12.97 3.34
C PRO A 305 12.42 13.04 3.38
N GLU A 306 13.01 14.22 3.15
CA GLU A 306 14.46 14.44 3.21
C GLU A 306 14.96 14.77 4.61
N ASP A 307 14.12 15.40 5.42
CA ASP A 307 14.41 15.76 6.80
C ASP A 307 13.26 15.28 7.71
N PRO A 308 13.20 13.96 8.03
CA PRO A 308 12.11 13.38 8.82
C PRO A 308 12.26 13.68 10.31
N PHE A 309 12.33 14.97 10.64
CA PHE A 309 12.57 15.42 12.00
C PHE A 309 11.36 15.17 12.90
N LEU A 310 11.61 14.52 14.04
CA LEU A 310 10.59 14.18 15.03
C LEU A 310 10.94 14.80 16.38
N TYR A 311 9.96 15.43 16.99
CA TYR A 311 9.97 15.91 18.37
C TYR A 311 9.44 14.83 19.30
N ASP A 312 10.01 14.72 20.49
CA ASP A 312 9.46 13.91 21.56
C ASP A 312 8.31 14.65 22.23
N VAL A 313 7.20 13.95 22.49
CA VAL A 313 6.04 14.48 23.18
C VAL A 313 5.82 13.69 24.47
N LYS A 314 5.65 14.38 25.57
CA LYS A 314 5.26 13.79 26.86
C LYS A 314 3.95 14.40 27.31
N ALA A 315 3.01 13.56 27.71
CA ALA A 315 1.73 13.98 28.28
C ALA A 315 1.61 13.46 29.72
N ASP A 316 1.47 14.38 30.67
CA ASP A 316 1.24 14.11 32.08
C ASP A 316 -0.21 14.44 32.43
N LEU A 317 -0.94 13.48 33.01
CA LEU A 317 -2.26 13.69 33.58
C LEU A 317 -2.14 14.18 35.03
N LEU A 318 -2.74 15.32 35.33
CA LEU A 318 -2.58 16.03 36.59
C LEU A 318 -3.86 16.03 37.43
N ASP A 319 -3.70 15.75 38.72
CA ASP A 319 -4.70 16.00 39.76
C ASP A 319 -4.16 17.11 40.68
N GLY A 320 -4.63 18.34 40.46
CA GLY A 320 -3.94 19.54 40.96
C GLY A 320 -2.54 19.66 40.38
N SER A 321 -1.52 19.61 41.25
CA SER A 321 -0.10 19.61 40.84
C SER A 321 0.52 18.21 40.71
N ALA A 322 -0.18 17.17 41.18
CA ALA A 322 0.35 15.81 41.21
C ALA A 322 0.18 15.12 39.86
N VAL A 323 1.25 14.50 39.34
CA VAL A 323 1.19 13.65 38.14
C VAL A 323 0.62 12.30 38.54
N THR A 324 -0.45 11.89 37.88
CA THR A 324 -1.19 10.65 38.16
C THR A 324 -1.11 9.61 37.05
N ASP A 325 -0.80 10.05 35.83
CA ASP A 325 -0.51 9.18 34.69
C ASP A 325 0.45 9.89 33.73
N THR A 326 1.29 9.14 33.03
CA THR A 326 2.25 9.67 32.06
C THR A 326 2.32 8.75 30.85
N VAL A 327 2.31 9.34 29.67
CA VAL A 327 2.59 8.67 28.39
C VAL A 327 3.61 9.45 27.57
N GLY A 328 4.43 8.74 26.81
CA GLY A 328 5.33 9.33 25.81
C GLY A 328 4.79 9.13 24.39
N SER A 329 5.18 10.00 23.47
CA SER A 329 4.81 9.95 22.06
C SER A 329 5.84 10.74 21.23
N TYR A 330 5.60 10.91 19.94
CA TYR A 330 6.41 11.76 19.07
C TYR A 330 5.55 12.42 18.00
N THR A 331 6.03 13.54 17.46
CA THR A 331 5.34 14.26 16.37
C THR A 331 6.32 14.86 15.39
N GLY A 332 5.88 15.09 14.15
CA GLY A 332 6.61 15.82 13.12
C GLY A 332 5.84 17.09 12.77
N MET A 333 6.49 18.25 12.86
CA MET A 333 5.86 19.52 12.52
C MET A 333 5.73 19.63 11.00
N ARG A 334 4.54 19.42 10.45
CA ARG A 334 4.28 19.55 9.00
C ARG A 334 2.81 19.81 8.68
N SER A 335 2.54 20.43 7.55
CA SER A 335 1.20 20.57 6.98
C SER A 335 1.08 19.86 5.63
N ILE A 336 -0.11 19.36 5.32
CA ILE A 336 -0.48 18.85 3.99
C ILE A 336 -1.77 19.56 3.57
N GLY A 337 -1.89 19.87 2.29
CA GLY A 337 -3.09 20.49 1.74
C GLY A 337 -3.08 20.48 0.21
N ILE A 338 -4.00 21.23 -0.37
CA ILE A 338 -4.08 21.48 -1.81
C ILE A 338 -3.85 22.97 -2.04
N ALA A 339 -3.05 23.32 -3.04
CA ALA A 339 -2.86 24.70 -3.48
C ALA A 339 -2.60 24.76 -4.99
N GLU A 340 -2.87 25.92 -5.57
CA GLU A 340 -2.49 26.18 -6.97
C GLU A 340 -0.99 26.45 -7.05
N VAL A 341 -0.29 25.71 -7.92
CA VAL A 341 1.12 25.85 -8.24
C VAL A 341 1.24 25.83 -9.77
N ASP A 342 1.72 26.92 -10.34
CA ASP A 342 1.81 27.12 -11.81
C ASP A 342 0.46 26.96 -12.53
N ASN A 343 -0.62 27.54 -11.96
CA ASN A 343 -2.01 27.42 -12.45
C ASN A 343 -2.57 25.99 -12.44
N ILE A 344 -1.94 25.07 -11.71
CA ILE A 344 -2.37 23.68 -11.57
C ILE A 344 -2.65 23.41 -10.10
N LEU A 345 -3.80 22.81 -9.81
CA LEU A 345 -4.15 22.42 -8.45
C LEU A 345 -3.32 21.19 -8.02
N ARG A 346 -2.53 21.30 -6.96
CA ARG A 346 -1.57 20.29 -6.53
C ARG A 346 -1.59 20.02 -5.02
N PRO A 347 -1.25 18.80 -4.56
CA PRO A 347 -0.91 18.53 -3.17
C PRO A 347 0.34 19.29 -2.76
N VAL A 348 0.31 19.94 -1.60
CA VAL A 348 1.45 20.69 -1.05
C VAL A 348 1.80 20.21 0.34
N LEU A 349 3.07 19.86 0.54
CA LEU A 349 3.67 19.57 1.83
C LEU A 349 4.38 20.82 2.33
N ASN A 350 4.02 21.32 3.52
CA ASN A 350 4.57 22.55 4.08
C ASN A 350 4.45 23.75 3.13
N GLY A 351 3.34 23.82 2.38
CA GLY A 351 3.07 24.88 1.40
C GLY A 351 3.84 24.77 0.09
N LYS A 352 4.59 23.68 -0.14
CA LYS A 352 5.35 23.46 -1.37
C LYS A 352 4.90 22.18 -2.08
N PHE A 353 4.79 22.25 -3.40
CA PHE A 353 4.57 21.05 -4.21
C PHE A 353 5.83 20.18 -4.21
N VAL A 354 5.60 18.88 -4.06
CA VAL A 354 6.60 17.84 -4.31
C VAL A 354 5.86 16.68 -4.96
N PHE A 355 6.37 16.20 -6.08
CA PHE A 355 5.78 15.01 -6.72
C PHE A 355 5.92 13.82 -5.78
N GLN A 356 4.82 13.13 -5.52
CA GLN A 356 4.81 11.96 -4.66
C GLN A 356 4.97 10.72 -5.52
N THR A 357 6.11 10.05 -5.42
CA THR A 357 6.40 8.82 -6.15
C THR A 357 6.64 7.69 -5.16
N GLY A 358 5.90 6.61 -5.34
CA GLY A 358 5.90 5.45 -4.45
C GLY A 358 5.46 4.18 -5.16
N THR A 359 5.27 3.12 -4.38
CA THR A 359 4.74 1.86 -4.87
C THR A 359 3.53 1.43 -4.04
N LEU A 360 2.77 0.46 -4.55
CA LEU A 360 1.92 -0.36 -3.70
C LEU A 360 2.79 -1.19 -2.76
N ASP A 361 2.35 -1.28 -1.52
CA ASP A 361 2.86 -2.20 -0.51
C ASP A 361 1.67 -3.06 -0.02
N GLN A 362 1.61 -4.31 -0.47
CA GLN A 362 0.56 -5.28 -0.07
C GLN A 362 0.71 -5.73 1.39
N GLY A 363 1.92 -5.65 1.95
CA GLY A 363 2.21 -6.10 3.31
C GLY A 363 2.17 -7.60 3.51
N TYR A 364 2.46 -8.40 2.47
CA TYR A 364 2.50 -9.86 2.57
C TYR A 364 3.91 -10.42 2.76
N TRP A 365 4.01 -11.52 3.50
CA TRP A 365 5.24 -12.24 3.83
C TRP A 365 5.09 -13.73 3.50
N PRO A 366 6.05 -14.38 2.81
CA PRO A 366 5.89 -15.79 2.40
C PRO A 366 5.85 -16.78 3.56
N ASP A 367 6.40 -16.40 4.71
CA ASP A 367 6.51 -17.22 5.91
C ASP A 367 5.47 -16.85 6.99
N GLY A 368 5.06 -15.58 7.05
CA GLY A 368 4.12 -15.02 8.04
C GLY A 368 2.76 -14.53 7.52
N ILE A 369 2.56 -14.51 6.19
CA ILE A 369 1.40 -13.98 5.46
C ILE A 369 1.16 -12.50 5.81
N TYR A 370 0.41 -12.20 6.86
CA TYR A 370 0.15 -10.82 7.29
C TYR A 370 1.17 -10.26 8.26
N THR A 371 1.87 -11.14 8.97
CA THR A 371 2.75 -10.77 10.08
C THR A 371 4.20 -10.79 9.61
N ALA A 372 4.84 -9.63 9.63
CA ALA A 372 6.28 -9.57 9.38
C ALA A 372 7.05 -10.40 10.41
N PRO A 373 8.12 -11.11 10.00
CA PRO A 373 8.90 -11.97 10.89
C PRO A 373 9.62 -11.19 12.00
N SER A 374 9.94 -9.91 11.78
CA SER A 374 10.56 -9.03 12.77
C SER A 374 10.27 -7.55 12.51
N ASP A 375 10.51 -6.68 13.51
CA ASP A 375 10.45 -5.23 13.33
C ASP A 375 11.51 -4.72 12.34
N ALA A 376 12.66 -5.40 12.26
CA ALA A 376 13.68 -5.12 11.25
C ALA A 376 13.20 -5.45 9.83
N ALA A 377 12.36 -6.48 9.66
CA ALA A 377 11.75 -6.83 8.38
C ALA A 377 10.74 -5.74 7.95
N LEU A 378 9.89 -5.25 8.86
CA LEU A 378 9.01 -4.09 8.58
C LEU A 378 9.82 -2.87 8.12
N LYS A 379 10.91 -2.57 8.81
CA LYS A 379 11.82 -1.47 8.44
C LYS A 379 12.46 -1.71 7.07
N TYR A 380 12.83 -2.95 6.73
CA TYR A 380 13.53 -3.27 5.49
C TYR A 380 12.71 -2.88 4.26
N ASP A 381 11.44 -3.27 4.18
CA ASP A 381 10.59 -2.93 3.04
C ASP A 381 10.48 -1.41 2.87
N LEU A 382 10.33 -0.65 3.97
CA LEU A 382 10.30 0.82 3.94
C LEU A 382 11.65 1.44 3.57
N GLN A 383 12.76 0.86 4.04
CA GLN A 383 14.10 1.31 3.68
C GLN A 383 14.36 1.07 2.18
N ALA A 384 13.89 -0.05 1.62
CA ALA A 384 14.02 -0.35 0.20
C ALA A 384 13.36 0.74 -0.68
N HIS A 385 12.23 1.30 -0.25
CA HIS A 385 11.63 2.46 -0.92
C HIS A 385 12.60 3.66 -0.99
N LYS A 386 13.24 4.00 0.14
CA LYS A 386 14.23 5.09 0.22
C LYS A 386 15.47 4.80 -0.62
N ASP A 387 15.93 3.56 -0.62
CA ASP A 387 17.11 3.13 -1.36
C ASP A 387 16.87 3.21 -2.88
N LEU A 388 15.65 2.92 -3.32
CA LEU A 388 15.17 3.09 -4.70
C LEU A 388 14.74 4.54 -5.04
N GLY A 389 14.90 5.49 -4.10
CA GLY A 389 14.65 6.91 -4.33
C GLY A 389 13.19 7.35 -4.25
N PHE A 390 12.28 6.49 -3.83
CA PHE A 390 10.89 6.86 -3.56
C PHE A 390 10.77 7.76 -2.32
N ASN A 391 9.76 8.62 -2.31
CA ASN A 391 9.44 9.49 -1.17
C ASN A 391 8.06 9.21 -0.55
N MET A 392 7.33 8.24 -1.11
CA MET A 392 5.98 7.86 -0.72
C MET A 392 5.81 6.34 -0.80
N VAL A 393 4.87 5.81 0.00
CA VAL A 393 4.36 4.44 -0.08
C VAL A 393 2.84 4.46 0.06
N ARG A 394 2.14 3.68 -0.76
CA ARG A 394 0.69 3.44 -0.59
C ARG A 394 0.50 2.07 0.02
N LYS A 395 0.03 2.03 1.28
CA LYS A 395 -0.32 0.78 1.94
C LYS A 395 -1.67 0.32 1.38
N HIS A 396 -1.61 -0.65 0.48
CA HIS A 396 -2.74 -1.01 -0.37
C HIS A 396 -3.73 -1.90 0.38
N ILE A 397 -4.97 -1.44 0.53
CA ILE A 397 -6.14 -2.13 1.11
C ILE A 397 -5.85 -3.02 2.36
N LYS A 398 -4.89 -2.60 3.19
CA LYS A 398 -4.44 -3.24 4.44
C LYS A 398 -4.09 -2.14 5.44
N VAL A 399 -4.12 -2.40 6.74
CA VAL A 399 -3.53 -1.51 7.76
C VAL A 399 -2.47 -2.27 8.54
N GLU A 400 -1.24 -1.76 8.59
CA GLU A 400 -0.13 -2.39 9.32
C GLU A 400 -0.12 -2.07 10.82
N PRO A 401 0.68 -2.77 11.65
CA PRO A 401 0.91 -2.37 13.04
C PRO A 401 1.47 -0.94 13.13
N GLN A 402 1.23 -0.23 14.24
CA GLN A 402 1.79 1.12 14.46
C GLN A 402 3.33 1.18 14.32
N ARG A 403 4.02 0.06 14.50
CA ARG A 403 5.46 -0.07 14.26
C ARG A 403 5.86 0.22 12.81
N TRP A 404 5.04 -0.14 11.82
CA TRP A 404 5.29 0.18 10.41
C TRP A 404 5.21 1.69 10.17
N PHE A 405 4.18 2.35 10.70
CA PHE A 405 4.06 3.82 10.61
C PHE A 405 5.20 4.54 11.33
N TYR A 406 5.65 4.03 12.48
CA TYR A 406 6.82 4.56 13.17
C TYR A 406 8.07 4.53 12.29
N TRP A 407 8.27 3.47 11.52
CA TRP A 407 9.38 3.42 10.57
C TRP A 407 9.18 4.38 9.40
N ALA A 408 7.97 4.51 8.85
CA ALA A 408 7.69 5.49 7.80
C ALA A 408 7.92 6.94 8.29
N ASP A 409 7.53 7.24 9.54
CA ASP A 409 7.75 8.52 10.20
C ASP A 409 9.24 8.82 10.38
N LYS A 410 10.04 7.82 10.80
CA LYS A 410 11.48 7.93 11.06
C LYS A 410 12.31 7.99 9.78
N LEU A 411 11.92 7.25 8.76
CA LEU A 411 12.64 7.16 7.48
C LEU A 411 12.29 8.30 6.52
N GLY A 412 11.17 8.99 6.76
CA GLY A 412 10.70 10.05 5.88
C GLY A 412 10.07 9.50 4.61
N LEU A 413 8.95 8.81 4.77
CA LEU A 413 8.07 8.41 3.67
C LEU A 413 6.69 9.02 3.89
N LEU A 414 6.12 9.58 2.83
CA LEU A 414 4.70 9.95 2.80
C LEU A 414 3.89 8.65 2.70
N VAL A 415 2.82 8.52 3.48
CA VAL A 415 1.96 7.34 3.49
C VAL A 415 0.58 7.72 2.98
N TRP A 416 0.13 6.97 1.97
CA TRP A 416 -1.27 6.88 1.60
C TRP A 416 -1.81 5.63 2.26
N GLN A 417 -2.77 5.81 3.16
CA GLN A 417 -3.35 4.72 3.93
C GLN A 417 -4.72 4.38 3.35
N ASP A 418 -4.82 3.21 2.74
CA ASP A 418 -6.10 2.68 2.25
C ASP A 418 -6.91 2.10 3.40
N MET A 419 -8.23 2.27 3.36
CA MET A 419 -9.13 1.40 4.09
C MET A 419 -9.21 0.05 3.35
N PRO A 420 -9.08 -1.10 4.05
CA PRO A 420 -9.28 -2.40 3.43
C PRO A 420 -10.66 -2.51 2.78
N SER A 421 -10.69 -2.91 1.50
CA SER A 421 -11.92 -3.03 0.75
C SER A 421 -12.74 -4.25 1.19
N MET A 422 -14.06 -4.18 1.03
CA MET A 422 -14.90 -5.38 1.07
C MET A 422 -14.74 -6.18 -0.25
N ASP A 423 -15.37 -7.34 -0.33
CA ASP A 423 -15.23 -8.23 -1.49
C ASP A 423 -15.70 -7.56 -2.80
N THR A 424 -15.00 -7.87 -3.89
CA THR A 424 -15.26 -7.28 -5.21
C THR A 424 -16.53 -7.86 -5.84
N GLY A 425 -17.20 -7.08 -6.68
CA GLY A 425 -18.43 -7.50 -7.37
C GLY A 425 -19.67 -7.65 -6.47
N LYS A 426 -19.59 -7.27 -5.19
CA LYS A 426 -20.72 -7.31 -4.25
C LYS A 426 -21.11 -5.90 -3.81
N VAL A 427 -22.41 -5.64 -3.77
CA VAL A 427 -22.96 -4.45 -3.11
C VAL A 427 -23.14 -4.78 -1.62
N PRO A 428 -22.49 -4.04 -0.70
CA PRO A 428 -22.60 -4.33 0.72
C PRO A 428 -23.99 -3.97 1.26
N ASP A 429 -24.48 -4.79 2.18
CA ASP A 429 -25.73 -4.56 2.91
C ASP A 429 -25.54 -3.56 4.08
N GLY A 430 -26.64 -3.15 4.72
CA GLY A 430 -26.61 -2.16 5.81
C GLY A 430 -25.67 -2.55 6.98
N PRO A 431 -25.74 -3.78 7.50
CA PRO A 431 -24.83 -4.26 8.54
C PRO A 431 -23.35 -4.22 8.12
N ALA A 432 -23.00 -4.68 6.91
CA ALA A 432 -21.65 -4.63 6.39
C ALA A 432 -21.11 -3.19 6.34
N ARG A 433 -21.91 -2.25 5.81
CA ARG A 433 -21.55 -0.81 5.75
C ARG A 433 -21.33 -0.23 7.14
N THR A 434 -22.23 -0.50 8.07
CA THR A 434 -22.14 0.01 9.45
C THR A 434 -20.84 -0.44 10.13
N GLN A 435 -20.49 -1.71 9.91
CA GLN A 435 -19.29 -2.30 10.48
C GLN A 435 -18.02 -1.78 9.81
N TRP A 436 -17.97 -1.73 8.48
CA TRP A 436 -16.83 -1.19 7.73
C TRP A 436 -16.54 0.27 8.13
N GLU A 437 -17.58 1.10 8.26
CA GLU A 437 -17.40 2.49 8.71
C GLU A 437 -16.95 2.59 10.17
N ALA A 438 -17.37 1.67 11.04
CA ALA A 438 -16.91 1.63 12.43
C ALA A 438 -15.43 1.27 12.53
N GLU A 439 -14.97 0.30 11.73
CA GLU A 439 -13.55 -0.03 11.59
C GLU A 439 -12.77 1.17 11.04
N TYR A 440 -13.27 1.81 9.98
CA TYR A 440 -12.55 2.91 9.35
C TYR A 440 -12.38 4.13 10.28
N ARG A 441 -13.45 4.51 11.01
CA ARG A 441 -13.35 5.55 12.04
C ARG A 441 -12.30 5.21 13.10
N THR A 442 -12.22 3.95 13.50
CA THR A 442 -11.25 3.48 14.50
C THR A 442 -9.81 3.51 13.95
N ILE A 443 -9.60 3.09 12.71
CA ILE A 443 -8.30 3.17 12.02
C ILE A 443 -7.83 4.62 11.93
N ILE A 444 -8.68 5.55 11.50
CA ILE A 444 -8.33 6.98 11.45
C ILE A 444 -7.92 7.48 12.84
N ASP A 445 -8.71 7.17 13.88
CA ASP A 445 -8.39 7.57 15.25
C ASP A 445 -7.05 6.97 15.74
N GLN A 446 -6.71 5.75 15.37
CA GLN A 446 -5.48 5.07 15.80
C GLN A 446 -4.22 5.59 15.08
N HIS A 447 -4.35 6.13 13.86
CA HIS A 447 -3.22 6.44 12.99
C HIS A 447 -3.11 7.93 12.60
N ARG A 448 -4.08 8.78 12.94
CA ARG A 448 -4.08 10.23 12.60
C ARG A 448 -2.88 11.02 13.12
N SER A 449 -2.26 10.57 14.20
CA SER A 449 -1.10 11.24 14.80
C SER A 449 0.24 10.88 14.14
N SER A 450 0.28 9.90 13.22
CA SER A 450 1.48 9.54 12.46
C SER A 450 1.83 10.63 11.44
N PRO A 451 3.00 11.31 11.54
CA PRO A 451 3.40 12.37 10.60
C PRO A 451 3.46 11.94 9.13
N SER A 452 3.85 10.69 8.87
CA SER A 452 4.00 10.11 7.52
C SER A 452 2.67 10.04 6.77
N VAL A 453 1.58 9.70 7.43
CA VAL A 453 0.27 9.61 6.78
C VAL A 453 -0.12 11.00 6.26
N VAL A 454 -0.41 11.10 4.97
CA VAL A 454 -0.78 12.37 4.30
C VAL A 454 -2.10 12.28 3.55
N MET A 455 -2.56 11.07 3.27
CA MET A 455 -3.80 10.81 2.55
C MET A 455 -4.52 9.59 3.12
N TRP A 456 -5.83 9.70 3.23
CA TRP A 456 -6.76 8.61 3.49
C TRP A 456 -7.41 8.20 2.16
N VAL A 457 -7.26 6.93 1.78
CA VAL A 457 -7.88 6.36 0.56
C VAL A 457 -9.07 5.52 0.99
N ASN A 458 -10.27 5.97 0.66
CA ASN A 458 -11.49 5.42 1.24
C ASN A 458 -11.93 4.11 0.58
N GLN A 459 -11.94 4.08 -0.76
CA GLN A 459 -12.41 2.95 -1.54
C GLN A 459 -11.50 2.77 -2.77
N ASN A 460 -11.44 1.56 -3.31
CA ASN A 460 -10.52 1.20 -4.39
C ASN A 460 -11.25 0.37 -5.46
N GLU A 461 -11.12 0.76 -6.72
CA GLU A 461 -11.57 0.02 -7.92
C GLU A 461 -13.04 -0.45 -7.89
N GLY A 462 -13.88 0.24 -7.13
CA GLY A 462 -15.28 -0.12 -6.96
C GLY A 462 -15.55 -1.36 -6.08
N TRP A 463 -14.53 -1.90 -5.40
CA TRP A 463 -14.69 -3.10 -4.58
C TRP A 463 -15.50 -2.81 -3.33
N GLY A 464 -16.67 -3.44 -3.24
CA GLY A 464 -17.61 -3.21 -2.14
C GLY A 464 -18.03 -1.74 -2.00
N GLN A 465 -18.02 -0.98 -3.09
CA GLN A 465 -18.17 0.47 -3.04
C GLN A 465 -19.62 0.91 -2.73
N TYR A 466 -19.76 2.05 -2.05
CA TYR A 466 -21.04 2.72 -1.77
C TYR A 466 -20.79 4.14 -1.23
N ASP A 467 -21.76 5.05 -1.40
CA ASP A 467 -21.79 6.39 -0.78
C ASP A 467 -20.47 7.18 -0.76
N GLN A 468 -19.70 7.14 -1.86
CA GLN A 468 -18.32 7.63 -1.93
C GLN A 468 -18.20 9.08 -1.44
N ALA A 469 -19.13 9.94 -1.87
CA ALA A 469 -19.12 11.35 -1.51
C ALA A 469 -19.34 11.56 0.00
N ARG A 470 -20.39 10.94 0.56
CA ARG A 470 -20.71 11.05 1.99
C ARG A 470 -19.54 10.57 2.85
N ILE A 471 -18.97 9.41 2.51
CA ILE A 471 -17.85 8.82 3.27
C ILE A 471 -16.63 9.75 3.20
N ALA A 472 -16.33 10.33 2.04
CA ALA A 472 -15.23 11.28 1.92
C ALA A 472 -15.44 12.55 2.75
N ASP A 473 -16.65 13.09 2.81
CA ASP A 473 -16.96 14.25 3.65
C ASP A 473 -16.84 13.90 5.15
N GLU A 474 -17.30 12.71 5.56
CA GLU A 474 -17.16 12.22 6.94
C GLU A 474 -15.70 12.02 7.34
N VAL A 475 -14.88 11.42 6.48
CA VAL A 475 -13.44 11.25 6.70
C VAL A 475 -12.75 12.60 6.81
N LYS A 476 -13.07 13.55 5.91
CA LYS A 476 -12.52 14.91 5.96
C LYS A 476 -12.93 15.65 7.22
N ALA A 477 -14.16 15.45 7.71
CA ALA A 477 -14.63 16.02 8.96
C ALA A 477 -13.96 15.38 10.18
N GLN A 478 -13.70 14.06 10.15
CA GLN A 478 -13.02 13.35 11.23
C GLN A 478 -11.53 13.75 11.30
N ASP A 479 -10.86 13.87 10.17
CA ASP A 479 -9.45 14.28 10.07
C ASP A 479 -9.20 15.33 8.97
N PRO A 480 -9.47 16.62 9.27
CA PRO A 480 -9.28 17.70 8.30
C PRO A 480 -7.80 18.01 8.03
N SER A 481 -6.88 17.37 8.75
CA SER A 481 -5.45 17.59 8.63
C SER A 481 -4.80 16.83 7.46
N ARG A 482 -5.57 16.01 6.73
CA ARG A 482 -5.10 15.13 5.65
C ARG A 482 -5.88 15.31 4.37
N LEU A 483 -5.31 14.78 3.29
CA LEU A 483 -5.99 14.63 2.01
C LEU A 483 -6.93 13.41 2.05
N VAL A 484 -7.98 13.45 1.25
CA VAL A 484 -8.96 12.36 1.09
C VAL A 484 -9.05 11.99 -0.39
N ASN A 485 -8.83 10.72 -0.68
CA ASN A 485 -9.10 10.10 -1.97
C ASN A 485 -10.38 9.26 -1.81
N ASN A 486 -11.48 9.72 -2.40
CA ASN A 486 -12.79 9.09 -2.20
C ASN A 486 -12.89 7.72 -2.90
N MET A 487 -12.19 7.56 -4.02
CA MET A 487 -12.20 6.38 -4.88
C MET A 487 -10.90 6.35 -5.69
N SER A 488 -10.01 5.42 -5.33
CA SER A 488 -8.83 5.13 -6.14
C SER A 488 -9.22 4.30 -7.37
N GLY A 489 -8.77 4.70 -8.56
CA GLY A 489 -9.08 4.00 -9.80
C GLY A 489 -10.48 4.33 -10.34
N VAL A 490 -10.82 5.61 -10.45
CA VAL A 490 -12.14 6.06 -10.94
C VAL A 490 -12.42 5.68 -12.40
N ASN A 491 -11.37 5.37 -13.18
CA ASN A 491 -11.44 5.06 -14.60
C ASN A 491 -11.55 3.55 -14.92
N CYS A 492 -11.50 2.66 -13.93
CA CYS A 492 -11.50 1.22 -14.15
C CYS A 492 -12.62 0.49 -13.40
N CYS A 493 -12.75 -0.82 -13.66
CA CYS A 493 -13.43 -1.79 -12.79
C CYS A 493 -14.89 -1.52 -12.42
N GLY A 494 -15.58 -0.59 -13.11
CA GLY A 494 -16.95 -0.19 -12.75
C GLY A 494 -17.02 0.73 -11.52
N SER A 495 -15.89 1.35 -11.14
CA SER A 495 -15.83 2.35 -10.07
C SER A 495 -16.81 3.51 -10.30
N VAL A 496 -17.34 4.04 -9.21
CA VAL A 496 -18.16 5.25 -9.20
C VAL A 496 -17.40 6.33 -8.42
N ASP A 497 -17.10 7.44 -9.08
CA ASP A 497 -16.51 8.60 -8.44
C ASP A 497 -17.58 9.40 -7.67
N GLY A 498 -17.32 9.72 -6.41
CA GLY A 498 -18.18 10.60 -5.61
C GLY A 498 -18.09 12.09 -6.01
N GLY A 499 -17.12 12.48 -6.83
CA GLY A 499 -16.93 13.85 -7.32
C GLY A 499 -16.34 14.84 -6.31
N ASN A 500 -16.05 14.39 -5.08
CA ASN A 500 -15.43 15.17 -4.00
C ASN A 500 -14.10 14.54 -3.55
N GLY A 501 -13.59 14.96 -2.39
CA GLY A 501 -12.22 14.66 -1.95
C GLY A 501 -11.22 15.65 -2.51
N ASP A 502 -9.93 15.35 -2.37
CA ASP A 502 -8.83 16.24 -2.73
C ASP A 502 -8.12 15.83 -4.05
N VAL A 503 -8.36 14.61 -4.55
CA VAL A 503 -7.68 14.08 -5.75
C VAL A 503 -8.62 13.34 -6.69
N VAL A 504 -8.31 13.38 -7.99
CA VAL A 504 -8.81 12.44 -9.02
C VAL A 504 -7.73 11.39 -9.24
N ASP A 505 -8.08 10.13 -9.03
CA ASP A 505 -7.14 9.02 -9.06
C ASP A 505 -7.51 7.99 -10.14
N ASN A 506 -6.63 7.84 -11.13
CA ASN A 506 -6.76 6.81 -12.16
C ASN A 506 -5.77 5.66 -11.95
N HIS A 507 -6.18 4.47 -12.37
CA HIS A 507 -5.31 3.29 -12.51
C HIS A 507 -5.07 3.04 -14.00
N ILE A 508 -3.81 3.04 -14.43
CA ILE A 508 -3.44 2.84 -15.83
C ILE A 508 -2.26 1.87 -15.90
N TYR A 509 -2.59 0.59 -16.07
CA TYR A 509 -1.61 -0.47 -16.09
C TYR A 509 -0.75 -0.48 -17.36
N VAL A 510 0.51 -0.83 -17.10
CA VAL A 510 1.74 -0.30 -17.73
C VAL A 510 1.86 1.23 -17.62
N GLY A 511 0.94 1.98 -18.21
CA GLY A 511 0.88 3.44 -18.05
C GLY A 511 2.05 4.20 -18.72
N PRO A 512 2.31 5.47 -18.32
CA PRO A 512 1.61 6.19 -17.24
C PRO A 512 0.24 6.74 -17.64
N GLY A 513 -0.11 6.73 -18.95
CA GLY A 513 -1.36 7.30 -19.46
C GLY A 513 -1.53 8.78 -19.10
N ASN A 514 -2.77 9.29 -19.18
CA ASN A 514 -3.09 10.68 -18.89
C ASN A 514 -4.13 10.78 -17.76
N THR A 515 -3.80 11.51 -16.70
CA THR A 515 -4.74 11.93 -15.66
C THR A 515 -4.67 13.43 -15.50
N ALA A 516 -5.82 14.10 -15.58
CA ALA A 516 -5.91 15.56 -15.53
C ALA A 516 -6.59 16.03 -14.24
N PRO A 517 -6.13 17.14 -13.63
CA PRO A 517 -6.77 17.71 -12.46
C PRO A 517 -8.15 18.26 -12.83
N SER A 518 -9.06 18.31 -11.86
CA SER A 518 -10.31 19.06 -12.00
C SER A 518 -10.17 20.47 -11.42
N ALA A 519 -11.23 21.27 -11.49
CA ALA A 519 -11.26 22.58 -10.83
C ALA A 519 -11.09 22.51 -9.30
N THR A 520 -11.32 21.34 -8.69
CA THR A 520 -11.35 21.16 -7.23
C THR A 520 -10.46 20.04 -6.71
N ARG A 521 -9.86 19.23 -7.59
CA ARG A 521 -9.08 18.04 -7.20
C ARG A 521 -7.79 17.94 -8.02
N ALA A 522 -6.69 17.62 -7.35
CA ALA A 522 -5.43 17.38 -8.02
C ALA A 522 -5.42 16.02 -8.76
N ALA A 523 -4.62 15.88 -9.82
CA ALA A 523 -4.48 14.61 -10.53
C ALA A 523 -3.42 13.70 -9.92
N VAL A 524 -3.77 12.43 -9.74
CA VAL A 524 -2.84 11.38 -9.31
C VAL A 524 -3.01 10.10 -10.12
N LEU A 525 -1.95 9.30 -10.18
CA LEU A 525 -1.91 7.99 -10.83
C LEU A 525 -1.71 6.94 -9.74
N GLY A 526 -2.80 6.47 -9.14
CA GLY A 526 -2.80 5.64 -7.94
C GLY A 526 -2.37 4.19 -8.15
N GLU A 527 -2.32 3.73 -9.41
CA GLU A 527 -1.70 2.48 -9.84
C GLU A 527 -1.21 2.58 -11.31
N PHE A 528 0.04 2.19 -11.55
CA PHE A 528 0.60 2.03 -12.91
C PHE A 528 1.75 1.04 -12.92
N GLY A 529 2.26 0.72 -14.11
CA GLY A 529 3.36 -0.23 -14.25
C GLY A 529 2.86 -1.68 -14.20
N GLY A 530 3.34 -2.47 -13.25
CA GLY A 530 3.14 -3.91 -13.26
C GLY A 530 4.11 -4.63 -14.19
N LEU A 531 5.39 -4.29 -14.11
CA LEU A 531 6.43 -4.89 -14.95
C LEU A 531 6.97 -6.15 -14.27
N GLY A 532 6.94 -7.27 -14.98
CA GLY A 532 7.34 -8.57 -14.44
C GLY A 532 8.74 -8.99 -14.83
N TYR A 533 9.56 -9.42 -13.88
CA TYR A 533 10.74 -10.25 -14.18
C TYR A 533 10.82 -11.40 -13.20
N LYS A 534 10.75 -12.63 -13.69
CA LYS A 534 10.73 -13.82 -12.84
C LYS A 534 12.17 -14.24 -12.55
N VAL A 535 12.55 -14.32 -11.27
CA VAL A 535 13.90 -14.67 -10.84
C VAL A 535 13.95 -16.17 -10.48
N PRO A 536 14.67 -17.01 -11.26
CA PRO A 536 14.71 -18.44 -11.00
C PRO A 536 15.08 -18.77 -9.56
N GLY A 537 14.26 -19.57 -8.88
CA GLY A 537 14.46 -19.99 -7.50
C GLY A 537 13.90 -19.04 -6.44
N HIS A 538 13.40 -17.86 -6.84
CA HIS A 538 12.75 -16.87 -5.96
C HIS A 538 11.30 -16.59 -6.38
N GLU A 539 10.70 -17.52 -7.12
CA GLU A 539 9.32 -17.46 -7.57
C GLU A 539 8.42 -18.27 -6.62
N TRP A 540 7.32 -17.67 -6.18
CA TRP A 540 6.28 -18.42 -5.44
C TRP A 540 5.73 -19.59 -6.24
N TYR A 541 5.61 -19.39 -7.56
CA TYR A 541 5.24 -20.41 -8.53
C TYR A 541 6.29 -20.45 -9.65
N PRO A 542 7.30 -21.35 -9.54
CA PRO A 542 8.40 -21.43 -10.51
C PRO A 542 7.92 -21.51 -11.96
N GLY A 543 8.36 -20.58 -12.80
CA GLY A 543 8.03 -20.50 -14.22
C GLY A 543 6.64 -19.91 -14.54
N GLY A 544 5.85 -19.50 -13.54
CA GLY A 544 4.58 -18.79 -13.75
C GLY A 544 4.48 -17.52 -12.93
N GLY A 545 3.26 -17.16 -12.52
CA GLY A 545 2.96 -15.84 -11.96
C GLY A 545 2.51 -14.84 -13.01
N PHE A 546 1.80 -13.82 -12.53
CA PHE A 546 1.15 -12.77 -13.30
C PHE A 546 1.97 -11.48 -13.25
N SER A 547 2.05 -10.82 -14.39
CA SER A 547 2.49 -9.43 -14.48
C SER A 547 1.74 -8.74 -15.61
N TYR A 548 1.60 -7.41 -15.54
CA TYR A 548 0.90 -6.66 -16.58
C TYR A 548 1.76 -6.53 -17.86
N GLU A 549 3.07 -6.47 -17.72
CA GLU A 549 4.02 -6.55 -18.84
C GLU A 549 5.29 -7.32 -18.43
N ASP A 550 5.42 -8.55 -18.92
CA ASP A 550 6.62 -9.38 -18.70
C ASP A 550 7.85 -8.79 -19.41
N GLN A 551 8.98 -8.81 -18.73
CA GLN A 551 10.27 -8.31 -19.19
C GLN A 551 11.23 -9.49 -19.43
N PRO A 552 11.93 -9.53 -20.57
CA PRO A 552 12.78 -10.65 -20.94
C PRO A 552 14.11 -10.71 -20.16
N SER A 553 14.49 -9.64 -19.46
CA SER A 553 15.73 -9.55 -18.68
C SER A 553 15.68 -8.41 -17.66
N ILE A 554 16.59 -8.44 -16.68
CA ILE A 554 16.82 -7.33 -15.74
C ILE A 554 17.14 -6.02 -16.49
N ALA A 555 17.91 -6.10 -17.58
CA ALA A 555 18.23 -4.91 -18.38
C ALA A 555 16.97 -4.30 -19.04
N ALA A 556 16.07 -5.15 -19.56
CA ALA A 556 14.79 -4.72 -20.11
C ALA A 556 13.87 -4.12 -19.03
N LEU A 557 13.77 -4.76 -17.86
CA LEU A 557 13.01 -4.24 -16.73
C LEU A 557 13.49 -2.85 -16.30
N ASN A 558 14.80 -2.66 -16.14
CA ASN A 558 15.38 -1.36 -15.80
C ASN A 558 15.10 -0.30 -16.87
N ASN A 559 15.25 -0.66 -18.15
CA ASN A 559 14.97 0.24 -19.25
C ASN A 559 13.50 0.68 -19.25
N ARG A 560 12.59 -0.27 -19.10
CA ARG A 560 11.16 -0.03 -19.13
C ARG A 560 10.69 0.79 -17.94
N PHE A 561 11.10 0.42 -16.73
CA PHE A 561 10.75 1.13 -15.51
C PHE A 561 11.22 2.60 -15.54
N VAL A 562 12.49 2.84 -15.89
CA VAL A 562 13.04 4.20 -16.00
C VAL A 562 12.34 4.99 -17.11
N GLY A 563 12.02 4.34 -18.22
CA GLY A 563 11.26 4.95 -19.31
C GLY A 563 9.87 5.45 -18.89
N LEU A 564 9.16 4.69 -18.03
CA LEU A 564 7.88 5.12 -17.45
C LEU A 564 8.04 6.35 -16.56
N LEU A 565 9.08 6.39 -15.70
CA LEU A 565 9.35 7.56 -14.87
C LEU A 565 9.73 8.80 -15.69
N ASP A 566 10.48 8.63 -16.77
CA ASP A 566 10.79 9.72 -17.70
C ASP A 566 9.54 10.23 -18.42
N ALA A 567 8.64 9.33 -18.85
CA ALA A 567 7.36 9.71 -19.43
C ALA A 567 6.51 10.53 -18.45
N ILE A 568 6.49 10.15 -17.17
CA ILE A 568 5.84 10.93 -16.12
C ILE A 568 6.51 12.29 -15.97
N ARG A 569 7.83 12.31 -15.78
CA ARG A 569 8.59 13.53 -15.51
C ARG A 569 8.47 14.57 -16.61
N ILE A 570 8.50 14.14 -17.87
CA ILE A 570 8.59 15.01 -19.03
C ILE A 570 7.22 15.34 -19.61
N GLY A 571 6.26 14.41 -19.54
CA GLY A 571 4.91 14.59 -20.09
C GLY A 571 3.86 14.89 -19.02
N GLN A 572 3.67 13.95 -18.09
CA GLN A 572 2.51 13.96 -17.19
C GLN A 572 2.61 14.99 -16.07
N LEU A 573 3.79 15.16 -15.49
CA LEU A 573 4.03 16.15 -14.43
C LEU A 573 3.73 17.58 -14.94
N PRO A 574 4.26 18.03 -16.09
CA PRO A 574 3.86 19.31 -16.70
C PRO A 574 2.37 19.40 -17.05
N ALA A 575 1.75 18.27 -17.45
CA ALA A 575 0.31 18.21 -17.74
C ALA A 575 -0.59 18.24 -16.48
N GLY A 576 0.01 18.21 -15.28
CA GLY A 576 -0.69 18.41 -14.01
C GLY A 576 -0.73 17.20 -13.08
N LEU A 577 -0.16 16.07 -13.47
CA LEU A 577 -0.01 14.92 -12.59
C LEU A 577 0.86 15.28 -11.38
N SER A 578 0.43 14.87 -10.19
CA SER A 578 1.06 15.24 -8.92
C SER A 578 1.62 14.06 -8.11
N ALA A 579 1.18 12.84 -8.42
CA ALA A 579 1.69 11.63 -7.78
C ALA A 579 1.59 10.42 -8.72
N SER A 580 2.44 9.42 -8.47
CA SER A 580 2.36 8.12 -9.12
C SER A 580 2.71 6.98 -8.16
N VAL A 581 1.98 5.88 -8.26
CA VAL A 581 2.14 4.68 -7.43
C VAL A 581 2.37 3.46 -8.33
N TYR A 582 3.57 2.93 -8.32
CA TYR A 582 3.93 1.76 -9.12
C TYR A 582 3.46 0.45 -8.45
N THR A 583 2.86 -0.45 -9.21
CA THR A 583 2.58 -1.82 -8.77
C THR A 583 3.81 -2.68 -9.07
N GLU A 584 4.65 -3.08 -8.10
CA GLU A 584 4.62 -2.89 -6.62
C GLU A 584 6.04 -3.06 -6.01
N ILE A 585 6.23 -2.95 -4.68
CA ILE A 585 7.58 -3.04 -4.06
C ILE A 585 8.18 -4.45 -4.10
N THR A 586 7.39 -5.47 -3.81
CA THR A 586 7.83 -6.88 -3.71
C THR A 586 6.88 -7.75 -4.51
N ASP A 587 7.38 -8.82 -5.13
CA ASP A 587 6.51 -9.87 -5.66
C ASP A 587 5.64 -10.38 -4.51
N VAL A 588 4.38 -10.75 -4.79
CA VAL A 588 3.45 -11.26 -3.77
C VAL A 588 2.69 -12.43 -4.33
N GLU A 589 3.02 -13.63 -3.83
CA GLU A 589 2.46 -14.88 -4.29
C GLU A 589 2.42 -14.99 -5.83
N ASN A 590 1.25 -14.87 -6.43
CA ASN A 590 1.09 -14.96 -7.88
C ASN A 590 1.55 -13.69 -8.63
N GLU A 591 1.63 -12.52 -7.99
CA GLU A 591 2.08 -11.29 -8.65
C GLU A 591 3.62 -11.20 -8.68
N ALA A 592 4.18 -11.11 -9.88
CA ALA A 592 5.63 -11.01 -10.14
C ALA A 592 6.07 -9.59 -10.53
N ASN A 593 5.24 -8.60 -10.18
CA ASN A 593 5.36 -7.17 -10.52
C ASN A 593 6.34 -6.39 -9.63
N GLY A 594 6.91 -7.04 -8.61
CA GLY A 594 7.72 -6.41 -7.58
C GLY A 594 9.11 -5.97 -8.05
N LEU A 595 9.63 -4.93 -7.43
CA LEU A 595 11.03 -4.51 -7.55
C LEU A 595 11.99 -5.38 -6.71
N LEU A 596 11.45 -6.15 -5.77
CA LEU A 596 12.12 -7.19 -4.98
C LEU A 596 11.38 -8.51 -5.14
N THR A 597 12.07 -9.63 -4.94
CA THR A 597 11.42 -10.95 -4.85
C THR A 597 10.58 -11.07 -3.56
N TYR A 598 9.60 -11.98 -3.54
CA TYR A 598 8.66 -12.12 -2.42
C TYR A 598 9.37 -12.50 -1.11
N ASP A 599 10.47 -13.24 -1.19
CA ASP A 599 11.33 -13.58 -0.06
C ASP A 599 12.31 -12.48 0.36
N ARG A 600 12.32 -11.33 -0.32
CA ARG A 600 13.24 -10.20 -0.10
C ARG A 600 14.73 -10.57 -0.25
N GLN A 601 15.06 -11.66 -0.94
CA GLN A 601 16.45 -12.08 -1.14
C GLN A 601 17.12 -11.41 -2.35
N VAL A 602 16.34 -10.97 -3.35
CA VAL A 602 16.87 -10.36 -4.58
C VAL A 602 16.16 -9.05 -4.87
N VAL A 603 16.95 -8.00 -5.13
CA VAL A 603 16.48 -6.75 -5.75
C VAL A 603 16.54 -6.94 -7.27
N LYS A 604 15.39 -6.79 -7.95
CA LYS A 604 15.21 -7.11 -9.38
C LYS A 604 15.63 -5.99 -10.33
N VAL A 605 16.07 -4.86 -9.79
CA VAL A 605 16.42 -3.64 -10.53
C VAL A 605 17.81 -3.13 -10.16
N ASP A 606 18.38 -2.31 -11.03
CA ASP A 606 19.56 -1.50 -10.73
C ASP A 606 19.15 -0.36 -9.80
N THR A 607 19.47 -0.51 -8.52
CA THR A 607 19.10 0.45 -7.47
C THR A 607 19.60 1.86 -7.77
N ALA A 608 20.82 2.02 -8.30
CA ALA A 608 21.38 3.35 -8.55
C ALA A 608 20.62 4.05 -9.69
N ARG A 609 20.32 3.31 -10.75
CA ARG A 609 19.58 3.84 -11.90
C ARG A 609 18.13 4.19 -11.56
N VAL A 610 17.44 3.32 -10.83
CA VAL A 610 16.06 3.57 -10.37
C VAL A 610 16.00 4.75 -9.41
N LYS A 611 16.94 4.81 -8.45
CA LYS A 611 17.07 5.95 -7.52
C LYS A 611 17.26 7.27 -8.26
N ALA A 612 18.17 7.31 -9.23
CA ALA A 612 18.42 8.50 -10.03
C ALA A 612 17.16 8.96 -10.79
N ALA A 613 16.39 8.03 -11.37
CA ALA A 613 15.16 8.34 -12.09
C ALA A 613 14.06 8.93 -11.18
N ASN A 614 13.83 8.31 -10.01
CA ASN A 614 12.87 8.82 -9.02
C ASN A 614 13.30 10.20 -8.49
N GLN A 615 14.60 10.39 -8.20
CA GLN A 615 15.12 11.67 -7.76
C GLN A 615 14.98 12.75 -8.85
N ALA A 616 15.22 12.41 -10.12
CA ALA A 616 15.02 13.34 -11.23
C ALA A 616 13.55 13.78 -11.34
N LEU A 617 12.59 12.88 -11.14
CA LEU A 617 11.17 13.19 -11.11
C LEU A 617 10.82 14.13 -9.94
N ILE A 618 11.30 13.83 -8.73
CA ILE A 618 11.09 14.68 -7.55
C ILE A 618 11.71 16.06 -7.76
N GLN A 619 12.93 16.15 -8.29
CA GLN A 619 13.61 17.43 -8.54
C GLN A 619 12.90 18.27 -9.61
N ALA A 620 12.39 17.64 -10.68
CA ALA A 620 11.61 18.33 -11.71
C ALA A 620 10.34 18.99 -11.14
N SER A 621 9.76 18.45 -10.06
CA SER A 621 8.59 19.04 -9.40
C SER A 621 8.91 20.28 -8.55
N ARG A 622 10.15 20.41 -8.09
CA ARG A 622 10.63 21.53 -7.26
C ARG A 622 11.18 22.68 -8.09
N ASN A 623 11.86 22.31 -9.17
CA ASN A 623 12.50 23.23 -10.09
C ASN A 623 12.02 22.87 -11.51
N PRO A 624 10.76 23.19 -11.86
CA PRO A 624 10.26 22.90 -13.20
C PRO A 624 11.14 23.63 -14.22
N ALA A 625 11.51 22.92 -15.29
CA ALA A 625 12.20 23.55 -16.41
C ALA A 625 11.28 24.63 -17.02
N PRO A 626 11.81 25.79 -17.44
CA PRO A 626 10.99 26.78 -18.11
C PRO A 626 10.34 26.17 -19.37
N PRO A 627 9.09 26.57 -19.69
CA PRO A 627 8.39 26.06 -20.86
C PRO A 627 9.19 26.35 -22.13
N VAL A 628 9.26 25.35 -23.01
CA VAL A 628 9.92 25.50 -24.31
C VAL A 628 8.94 26.07 -25.32
N ASN A 629 9.11 27.35 -25.63
CA ASN A 629 8.30 28.05 -26.62
C ASN A 629 8.95 27.97 -28.00
N LEU A 630 8.21 27.45 -29.00
CA LEU A 630 8.63 27.50 -30.39
C LEU A 630 8.03 28.71 -31.12
N PRO A 631 8.72 29.25 -32.13
CA PRO A 631 8.24 30.40 -32.89
C PRO A 631 7.13 29.99 -33.87
N THR A 632 5.88 29.98 -33.41
CA THR A 632 4.71 29.69 -34.25
C THR A 632 4.58 30.70 -35.39
N GLY A 633 4.09 30.23 -36.55
CA GLY A 633 3.99 30.99 -37.78
C GLY A 633 5.29 31.09 -38.59
N GLN A 634 6.44 30.65 -38.05
CA GLN A 634 7.73 30.69 -38.76
C GLN A 634 8.10 29.34 -39.40
N TYR A 635 8.81 29.41 -40.53
CA TYR A 635 9.51 28.26 -41.09
C TYR A 635 10.82 28.01 -40.35
N LYS A 636 11.09 26.74 -40.02
CA LYS A 636 12.31 26.28 -39.34
C LYS A 636 12.76 24.94 -39.91
N SER A 637 14.02 24.60 -39.63
CA SER A 637 14.57 23.26 -39.90
C SER A 637 14.98 22.63 -38.57
N LEU A 638 14.64 21.34 -38.38
CA LEU A 638 14.98 20.61 -37.17
C LEU A 638 16.28 19.85 -37.39
N ARG A 639 17.37 20.30 -36.76
CA ARG A 639 18.71 19.73 -36.91
C ARG A 639 18.98 18.70 -35.81
N VAL A 640 19.62 17.60 -36.18
CA VAL A 640 20.04 16.56 -35.23
C VAL A 640 21.12 17.12 -34.29
N THR A 641 21.03 16.77 -33.00
CA THR A 641 22.05 17.14 -31.99
C THR A 641 22.99 16.00 -31.63
N THR A 642 22.67 14.75 -31.99
CA THR A 642 23.50 13.57 -31.73
C THR A 642 24.94 13.76 -32.23
N PRO A 643 25.96 13.52 -31.38
CA PRO A 643 27.36 13.59 -31.77
C PRO A 643 27.65 12.80 -33.05
N GLY A 644 28.38 13.39 -34.00
CA GLY A 644 28.68 12.77 -35.30
C GLY A 644 27.59 12.90 -36.36
N HIS A 645 26.39 13.37 -36.01
CA HIS A 645 25.26 13.54 -36.94
C HIS A 645 24.74 14.99 -37.02
N THR A 646 25.47 15.94 -36.44
CA THR A 646 25.01 17.33 -36.24
C THR A 646 24.82 18.14 -37.53
N THR A 647 25.17 17.61 -38.70
CA THR A 647 24.92 18.22 -40.02
C THR A 647 23.61 17.74 -40.67
N LYS A 648 22.94 16.75 -40.06
CA LYS A 648 21.68 16.21 -40.57
C LYS A 648 20.47 16.99 -40.08
N HIS A 649 19.46 17.11 -40.94
CA HIS A 649 18.19 17.77 -40.65
C HIS A 649 17.01 16.86 -40.96
N LEU A 650 15.93 16.99 -40.20
CA LEU A 650 14.66 16.33 -40.44
C LEU A 650 14.07 16.77 -41.78
N ARG A 651 13.79 15.81 -42.64
CA ARG A 651 13.11 15.98 -43.93
C ARG A 651 12.02 14.93 -44.13
N HIS A 652 11.10 15.14 -45.05
CA HIS A 652 10.18 14.08 -45.53
C HIS A 652 10.63 13.58 -46.90
N TYR A 653 10.68 12.26 -47.19
CA TYR A 653 10.97 11.60 -48.49
C TYR A 653 9.93 10.53 -48.76
N ASP A 654 9.28 10.56 -49.94
CA ASP A 654 8.19 9.63 -50.28
C ASP A 654 7.13 9.51 -49.17
N GLY A 655 6.84 10.65 -48.51
CA GLY A 655 5.91 10.75 -47.38
C GLY A 655 6.46 10.28 -46.04
N LEU A 656 7.64 9.66 -45.94
CA LEU A 656 8.25 9.23 -44.67
C LEU A 656 9.27 10.23 -44.15
N ALA A 657 9.44 10.34 -42.84
CA ALA A 657 10.41 11.26 -42.24
C ALA A 657 11.82 10.62 -42.15
N PHE A 658 12.86 11.37 -42.51
CA PHE A 658 14.25 10.95 -42.44
C PHE A 658 15.13 12.09 -41.92
N THR A 659 16.38 11.79 -41.57
CA THR A 659 17.42 12.81 -41.35
C THR A 659 18.49 12.73 -42.44
N GLU A 660 18.79 13.86 -43.07
CA GLU A 660 19.72 13.92 -44.20
C GLU A 660 20.64 15.14 -44.08
N VAL A 661 21.87 15.06 -44.62
CA VAL A 661 22.78 16.21 -44.63
C VAL A 661 22.23 17.29 -45.54
N VAL A 662 21.95 18.47 -44.99
CA VAL A 662 21.49 19.63 -45.75
C VAL A 662 22.50 20.77 -45.59
N ASN A 663 22.92 21.35 -46.70
CA ASN A 663 23.86 22.46 -46.75
C ASN A 663 23.53 23.42 -47.90
N SER A 664 24.34 24.46 -48.07
CA SER A 664 24.13 25.48 -49.11
C SER A 664 24.17 24.92 -50.54
N GLY A 665 24.87 23.81 -50.79
CA GLY A 665 24.92 23.11 -52.07
C GLY A 665 23.81 22.08 -52.29
N SER A 666 23.01 21.76 -51.28
CA SER A 666 21.90 20.80 -51.41
C SER A 666 20.84 21.27 -52.42
N PRO A 667 20.19 20.34 -53.16
CA PRO A 667 19.10 20.68 -54.08
C PRO A 667 17.96 21.44 -53.40
N ALA A 668 17.29 22.32 -54.15
CA ALA A 668 16.18 23.12 -53.64
C ALA A 668 15.04 22.26 -53.05
N VAL A 669 14.76 21.11 -53.68
CA VAL A 669 13.76 20.15 -53.19
C VAL A 669 14.14 19.62 -51.81
N LEU A 670 15.39 19.17 -51.60
CA LEU A 670 15.84 18.69 -50.29
C LEU A 670 15.78 19.79 -49.21
N LYS A 671 16.14 21.03 -49.56
CA LYS A 671 16.02 22.17 -48.62
C LYS A 671 14.56 22.44 -48.24
N ALA A 672 13.63 22.33 -49.18
CA ALA A 672 12.20 22.47 -48.93
C ALA A 672 11.64 21.29 -48.12
N ASP A 673 12.07 20.06 -48.44
CA ASP A 673 11.70 18.85 -47.69
C ASP A 673 12.14 18.92 -46.22
N ALA A 674 13.25 19.61 -45.96
CA ALA A 674 13.83 19.82 -44.63
C ALA A 674 13.30 21.07 -43.91
N THR A 675 12.28 21.74 -44.44
CA THR A 675 11.73 22.97 -43.88
C THR A 675 10.26 22.80 -43.49
N TRP A 676 9.93 23.21 -42.27
CA TRP A 676 8.63 23.03 -41.66
C TRP A 676 8.10 24.35 -41.08
N LYS A 677 6.83 24.67 -41.32
CA LYS A 677 6.15 25.75 -40.61
C LYS A 677 5.72 25.23 -39.26
N ILE A 678 6.14 25.90 -38.20
CA ILE A 678 5.67 25.59 -36.85
C ILE A 678 4.31 26.29 -36.68
N VAL A 679 3.27 25.53 -36.36
CA VAL A 679 1.94 26.06 -36.04
C VAL A 679 1.50 25.60 -34.66
N PRO A 680 0.52 26.27 -34.02
CA PRO A 680 -0.14 25.73 -32.84
C PRO A 680 -0.63 24.30 -33.11
N GLY A 681 -0.49 23.42 -32.11
CA GLY A 681 -0.81 22.01 -32.25
C GLY A 681 -2.26 21.80 -32.66
N LEU A 682 -2.48 20.93 -33.66
CA LEU A 682 -3.81 20.71 -34.23
C LEU A 682 -4.83 20.14 -33.23
N ALA A 683 -4.37 19.40 -32.22
CA ALA A 683 -5.19 18.89 -31.12
C ALA A 683 -5.02 19.67 -29.80
N ASN A 684 -3.92 20.41 -29.63
CA ASN A 684 -3.62 21.17 -28.42
C ASN A 684 -2.82 22.43 -28.78
N GLY A 685 -3.43 23.60 -28.58
CA GLY A 685 -2.83 24.90 -28.89
C GLY A 685 -1.60 25.27 -28.06
N ASN A 686 -1.34 24.57 -26.94
CA ASN A 686 -0.12 24.73 -26.13
C ASN A 686 1.03 23.84 -26.62
N CYS A 687 0.79 22.99 -27.61
CA CYS A 687 1.78 22.16 -28.28
C CYS A 687 1.92 22.63 -29.74
N TYR A 688 2.61 21.84 -30.58
CA TYR A 688 3.00 22.26 -31.92
C TYR A 688 2.69 21.21 -32.97
N SER A 689 2.40 21.66 -34.19
CA SER A 689 2.37 20.80 -35.38
C SER A 689 3.32 21.37 -36.42
N PHE A 690 3.89 20.50 -37.25
CA PHE A 690 4.90 20.85 -38.24
C PHE A 690 4.32 20.66 -39.64
N GLU A 691 3.92 21.76 -40.29
CA GLU A 691 3.39 21.76 -41.65
C GLU A 691 4.54 21.78 -42.67
N SER A 692 4.49 20.96 -43.71
CA SER A 692 5.53 20.91 -44.73
C SER A 692 5.59 22.19 -45.57
N ARG A 693 6.80 22.69 -45.86
CA ARG A 693 7.00 23.91 -46.68
C ARG A 693 6.49 23.74 -48.11
N ASN A 694 6.82 22.62 -48.75
CA ASN A 694 6.51 22.32 -50.15
C ASN A 694 5.24 21.50 -50.34
N HIS A 695 4.57 21.11 -49.25
CA HIS A 695 3.25 20.46 -49.26
C HIS A 695 2.33 21.11 -48.21
N PRO A 696 1.82 22.33 -48.45
CA PRO A 696 0.91 23.00 -47.52
C PRO A 696 -0.34 22.16 -47.23
N GLY A 697 -0.80 22.16 -45.99
CA GLY A 697 -1.88 21.28 -45.51
C GLY A 697 -1.47 19.85 -45.16
N GLU A 698 -0.19 19.48 -45.36
CA GLU A 698 0.37 18.21 -44.91
C GLU A 698 1.29 18.38 -43.70
N PHE A 699 1.13 17.53 -42.69
CA PHE A 699 1.79 17.66 -41.38
C PHE A 699 2.64 16.45 -41.03
N LEU A 700 3.69 16.69 -40.24
CA LEU A 700 4.46 15.65 -39.59
C LEU A 700 3.63 14.99 -38.49
N ARG A 701 3.35 13.70 -38.64
CA ARG A 701 2.62 12.89 -37.66
C ARG A 701 3.25 11.51 -37.51
N HIS A 702 2.89 10.80 -36.45
CA HIS A 702 3.19 9.37 -36.36
C HIS A 702 2.03 8.51 -36.88
N ARG A 703 2.34 7.34 -37.45
CA ARG A 703 1.39 6.25 -37.70
C ARG A 703 2.13 4.94 -37.54
N GLU A 704 1.60 4.02 -36.75
CA GLU A 704 2.27 2.73 -36.50
C GLU A 704 3.74 2.94 -36.11
N PHE A 705 3.98 3.99 -35.29
CA PHE A 705 5.29 4.44 -34.81
C PHE A 705 6.24 5.01 -35.86
N ARG A 706 5.95 4.91 -37.17
CA ARG A 706 6.73 5.60 -38.20
C ARG A 706 6.27 7.03 -38.34
N VAL A 707 7.22 7.96 -38.30
CA VAL A 707 6.92 9.38 -38.53
C VAL A 707 6.88 9.66 -40.02
N ARG A 708 5.86 10.39 -40.44
CA ARG A 708 5.51 10.61 -41.84
C ARG A 708 4.82 11.96 -42.03
N ARG A 709 4.81 12.42 -43.28
CA ARG A 709 4.08 13.60 -43.74
C ARG A 709 2.80 13.12 -44.42
N ASP A 710 1.65 13.55 -43.93
CA ASP A 710 0.34 13.24 -44.52
C ASP A 710 -0.57 14.47 -44.50
N ALA A 711 -1.55 14.50 -45.40
CA ALA A 711 -2.60 15.52 -45.42
C ALA A 711 -3.55 15.40 -44.22
N ASP A 712 -3.95 16.53 -43.65
CA ASP A 712 -4.95 16.57 -42.57
C ASP A 712 -6.33 16.09 -43.08
N ASP A 713 -6.77 14.95 -42.55
CA ASP A 713 -8.09 14.37 -42.85
C ASP A 713 -9.21 14.92 -41.93
N ASN A 714 -8.88 15.93 -41.11
CA ASN A 714 -9.71 16.56 -40.08
C ASN A 714 -10.13 15.66 -38.92
N SER A 715 -9.68 14.40 -38.88
CA SER A 715 -10.03 13.48 -37.79
C SER A 715 -9.34 13.87 -36.48
N ALA A 716 -9.99 13.57 -35.36
CA ALA A 716 -9.39 13.78 -34.04
C ALA A 716 -8.10 12.97 -33.87
N LEU A 717 -8.04 11.75 -34.43
CA LEU A 717 -6.86 10.90 -34.39
C LEU A 717 -5.69 11.53 -35.14
N PHE A 718 -5.90 12.00 -36.37
CA PHE A 718 -4.86 12.69 -37.13
C PHE A 718 -4.32 13.90 -36.38
N LYS A 719 -5.21 14.76 -35.88
CA LYS A 719 -4.82 15.96 -35.14
C LYS A 719 -3.98 15.60 -33.92
N ALA A 720 -4.33 14.52 -33.24
CA ALA A 720 -3.61 14.03 -32.07
C ALA A 720 -2.23 13.42 -32.45
N ASP A 721 -2.17 12.63 -33.53
CA ASP A 721 -0.94 12.05 -34.08
C ASP A 721 0.04 13.11 -34.61
N ALA A 722 -0.49 14.23 -35.11
CA ALA A 722 0.26 15.35 -35.68
C ALA A 722 0.63 16.43 -34.65
N THR A 723 0.26 16.26 -33.38
CA THR A 723 0.54 17.23 -32.31
C THR A 723 1.68 16.75 -31.43
N TRP A 724 2.69 17.61 -31.29
CA TRP A 724 3.93 17.37 -30.57
C TRP A 724 4.17 18.45 -29.51
N CYS A 725 4.37 18.06 -28.27
CA CYS A 725 4.64 18.99 -27.19
C CYS A 725 6.16 19.15 -27.02
N ALA A 726 6.62 20.41 -27.02
CA ALA A 726 8.04 20.72 -26.86
C ALA A 726 8.45 20.59 -25.40
N VAL A 727 9.55 19.91 -25.17
CA VAL A 727 10.15 19.75 -23.84
C VAL A 727 11.64 20.02 -23.94
N ALA A 728 12.26 20.51 -22.86
CA ALA A 728 13.66 20.87 -22.88
C ALA A 728 14.54 19.63 -23.14
N GLY A 729 15.46 19.76 -24.10
CA GLY A 729 16.56 18.83 -24.32
C GLY A 729 17.90 19.49 -23.95
N ASP A 730 18.94 18.69 -23.80
CA ASP A 730 20.28 19.24 -23.55
C ASP A 730 20.78 19.98 -24.81
N GLY A 731 20.90 21.31 -24.72
CA GLY A 731 21.25 22.15 -25.86
C GLY A 731 20.20 22.22 -26.99
N GLY A 732 18.95 21.81 -26.76
CA GLY A 732 17.91 21.78 -27.81
C GLY A 732 16.50 21.52 -27.29
N VAL A 733 15.64 21.00 -28.17
CA VAL A 733 14.23 20.72 -27.90
C VAL A 733 13.91 19.28 -28.25
N ARG A 734 13.18 18.58 -27.38
CA ARG A 734 12.59 17.26 -27.66
C ARG A 734 11.10 17.42 -27.93
N PHE A 735 10.54 16.53 -28.73
CA PHE A 735 9.14 16.57 -29.12
C PHE A 735 8.43 15.29 -28.68
N THR A 736 7.64 15.36 -27.61
CA THR A 736 6.79 14.24 -27.19
C THR A 736 5.47 14.25 -27.94
N SER A 737 4.94 13.08 -28.29
CA SER A 737 3.59 12.98 -28.86
C SER A 737 2.54 13.43 -27.84
N ALA A 738 1.51 14.15 -28.30
CA ALA A 738 0.40 14.59 -27.46
C ALA A 738 -0.56 13.44 -27.07
N ASN A 739 -0.76 12.46 -27.96
CA ASN A 739 -1.64 11.31 -27.69
C ASN A 739 -0.90 10.07 -27.20
N LEU A 740 0.43 10.05 -27.28
CA LEU A 740 1.27 9.03 -26.67
C LEU A 740 2.41 9.68 -25.85
N PRO A 741 2.10 10.39 -24.75
CA PRO A 741 3.13 11.08 -23.97
C PRO A 741 4.20 10.13 -23.44
N GLY A 742 5.45 10.60 -23.43
CA GLY A 742 6.61 9.76 -23.13
C GLY A 742 7.18 9.03 -24.35
N SER A 743 6.53 9.15 -25.51
CA SER A 743 7.10 8.75 -26.79
C SER A 743 7.51 9.99 -27.59
N TYR A 744 8.71 9.96 -28.14
CA TYR A 744 9.40 11.11 -28.69
C TYR A 744 9.66 10.95 -30.18
N LEU A 745 9.72 12.08 -30.87
CA LEU A 745 10.30 12.19 -32.20
C LEU A 745 11.80 11.86 -32.13
N ARG A 746 12.17 10.65 -32.52
CA ARG A 746 13.55 10.14 -32.47
C ARG A 746 14.08 9.87 -33.86
N HIS A 747 15.34 10.21 -34.13
CA HIS A 747 16.05 9.68 -35.31
C HIS A 747 16.91 8.47 -34.95
N VAL A 748 16.89 7.43 -35.79
CA VAL A 748 17.74 6.23 -35.70
C VAL A 748 18.04 5.76 -37.11
N ASP A 749 19.32 5.52 -37.43
CA ASP A 749 19.76 5.09 -38.77
C ASP A 749 19.25 5.96 -39.92
N SER A 750 19.10 7.26 -39.66
CA SER A 750 18.52 8.27 -40.56
C SER A 750 17.00 8.17 -40.76
N GLU A 751 16.33 7.19 -40.18
CA GLU A 751 14.87 7.13 -40.11
C GLU A 751 14.35 7.86 -38.88
N VAL A 752 13.05 8.20 -38.89
CA VAL A 752 12.44 8.94 -37.79
C VAL A 752 11.19 8.21 -37.28
N TRP A 753 11.21 7.98 -35.97
CA TRP A 753 10.29 7.11 -35.27
C TRP A 753 9.66 7.83 -34.09
N LEU A 754 8.46 7.40 -33.74
CA LEU A 754 7.90 7.65 -32.42
C LEU A 754 8.47 6.59 -31.48
N ALA A 755 9.49 6.96 -30.71
CA ALA A 755 10.24 6.04 -29.86
C ALA A 755 9.98 6.32 -28.38
N THR A 756 9.94 5.27 -27.57
CA THR A 756 9.80 5.36 -26.11
C THR A 756 11.13 4.94 -25.48
N PRO A 757 11.69 5.69 -24.52
CA PRO A 757 12.95 5.30 -23.89
C PRO A 757 12.79 3.93 -23.23
N GLY A 758 13.58 2.95 -23.67
CA GLY A 758 13.53 1.60 -23.12
C GLY A 758 12.31 0.77 -23.54
N GLY A 759 11.60 1.17 -24.60
CA GLY A 759 10.61 0.34 -25.28
C GLY A 759 11.23 -0.90 -25.97
N GLY A 760 10.36 -1.80 -26.45
CA GLY A 760 10.77 -3.10 -27.00
C GLY A 760 11.21 -3.09 -28.47
N ARG A 761 11.19 -1.94 -29.16
CA ARG A 761 11.50 -1.87 -30.59
C ARG A 761 12.98 -1.56 -30.84
N PRO A 762 13.53 -1.89 -32.01
CA PRO A 762 14.92 -1.58 -32.33
C PRO A 762 15.30 -0.10 -32.12
N PHE A 763 14.38 0.81 -32.43
CA PHE A 763 14.55 2.26 -32.28
C PHE A 763 14.23 2.81 -30.88
N ASP A 764 13.94 1.97 -29.89
CA ASP A 764 13.67 2.37 -28.49
C ASP A 764 14.92 2.25 -27.58
N SER A 765 16.07 1.88 -28.15
CA SER A 765 17.34 1.70 -27.44
C SER A 765 17.67 2.88 -26.51
N PRO A 766 17.99 2.67 -25.23
CA PRO A 766 18.33 3.75 -24.31
C PRO A 766 19.66 4.44 -24.67
N THR A 767 20.53 3.77 -25.43
CA THR A 767 21.79 4.32 -25.91
C THR A 767 21.52 5.52 -26.81
N LEU A 768 22.10 6.67 -26.47
CA LEU A 768 21.91 7.96 -27.15
C LEU A 768 20.45 8.44 -27.23
N PHE A 769 19.52 7.89 -26.43
CA PHE A 769 18.09 8.20 -26.58
C PHE A 769 17.82 9.71 -26.40
N THR A 770 18.48 10.34 -25.43
CA THR A 770 18.31 11.78 -25.16
C THR A 770 18.79 12.60 -26.34
N GLU A 771 19.97 12.30 -26.85
CA GLU A 771 20.62 12.95 -27.99
C GLU A 771 19.78 12.75 -29.27
N ASP A 772 19.31 11.53 -29.52
CA ASP A 772 18.53 11.14 -30.69
C ASP A 772 17.11 11.70 -30.72
N THR A 773 16.62 12.14 -29.57
CA THR A 773 15.31 12.81 -29.44
C THR A 773 15.43 14.31 -29.28
N THR A 774 16.65 14.86 -29.23
CA THR A 774 16.90 16.29 -29.08
C THR A 774 17.25 16.93 -30.43
N TRP A 775 16.53 18.00 -30.74
CA TRP A 775 16.59 18.73 -32.00
C TRP A 775 16.96 20.19 -31.76
N ALA A 776 17.87 20.73 -32.56
CA ALA A 776 18.07 22.16 -32.66
C ALA A 776 17.06 22.75 -33.65
N VAL A 777 16.45 23.89 -33.29
CA VAL A 777 15.46 24.58 -34.12
C VAL A 777 16.15 25.70 -34.88
N ASP A 778 16.67 25.37 -36.05
CA ASP A 778 17.52 26.26 -36.84
C ASP A 778 16.73 27.14 -37.81
N ALA A 779 17.40 28.13 -38.40
CA ALA A 779 16.88 28.87 -39.54
C ALA A 779 16.48 27.91 -40.68
N PRO A 780 15.39 28.21 -41.42
CA PRO A 780 14.91 27.32 -42.47
C PRO A 780 15.90 27.25 -43.63
N TRP A 781 16.07 26.05 -44.20
CA TRP A 781 16.83 25.89 -45.45
C TRP A 781 16.07 26.41 -46.68
N ALA A 782 14.75 26.56 -46.59
CA ALA A 782 13.88 27.15 -47.61
C ALA A 782 12.85 28.13 -46.97
N PRO A 783 13.24 29.38 -46.68
CA PRO A 783 12.42 30.35 -45.94
C PRO A 783 11.03 30.66 -46.54
#